data_AF-E6MHH2-F1
#
_entry.id   AF-E6MHH2-F1
#
_cell.length_a   1.000
_cell.length_b   1.000
_cell.length_c   1.000
_cell.angle_alpha   90.00
_cell.angle_beta   90.00
_cell.angle_gamma   90.00
#
_symmetry.space_group_name_H-M   'P 1'
#
loop_
_entity.id
_entity.type
_entity.pdbx_description
1 polymer ?
#
loop_
_entity_poly.entity_id
_entity_poly.type
_entity_poly.pdbx_seq_one_letter_code
_entity_poly.pdbx_strand_id
1 'polypeptide(L)'
;MYWRIRKKILDLIFKIKKVGFIVNNRRQSSKEYRSFTKLLFGRFISGATKGIILAFILGIIDWMLLEYGVIKVIDSNNSNILADIIIGELGVAGVILGLYCSNISSVYSTRYANAPEKIAIAFQYDRLTAKCLNAISSFIIYGTIILVKLLMGYNIGWVSVGVLIIWSILVVISFGIAGNRIYQLSDVFRVSDDAHILLGRVVTKYLKQEIYVADANYQNHFKKIASDKIELLKNIQQYGCKLDLVDNSSMLNFMCVNLELIEHYWLIKVYLPKDSFWFRRKGVYQRWHKANDTETSIALRTGTALRPKEEPDHYWFEDELMSINHACVNYLIKKNDFSTLYSYFAVFESICKSAIKQKEANYYMGEIDWLKNIIQNSANSIKAYENIAFAGIVEHISLLYLDIILESSKYFQNLDIDEISKSVIEGIDTGNSYNSIREIRGREYIEIYKKILTEVYAEGHRITPDWLIKQYVAKEEYVYVNSLFDLVKESIEHSYSLSSLFFEKRMYYEACIMLTRFYEYESKLSNFYQYADRVEKNLKKYHLDSKDKWDGSRLARVDKKFIDCKKGLPAMLMQCSSAFAIKNWDRREEYPDFLGESYNHIAEDTVVAIVNSDKEQFEKNFKNLTKIMLLYQEYIRSDFIKNKDLYRVEYAYYMFTSPIVEWAQIGGLGILWGEFFKDPEWSNIVKEASEIILSSKENGERSTDVAAQLIEYVSQRDKFMFGIGARDILKTSWNQFVENAIRKSAKIENKYVKYREEIKTDSKLIKAFCPNFLDMGFSSDPSEVFWVICVNPLLSEKKRFHTRVSWEKNFNE
;
A
#
# COMPACT_ATOMS: atom_id res chain seq x y z
N MET A 1 43.84 25.48 30.34
CA MET A 1 44.23 26.02 29.02
C MET A 1 43.33 25.49 27.89
N TYR A 2 43.15 24.17 27.77
CA TYR A 2 42.24 23.50 26.81
C TYR A 2 40.82 24.10 26.73
N TRP A 3 40.13 24.28 27.86
CA TRP A 3 38.77 24.85 27.90
C TRP A 3 38.67 26.31 27.40
N ARG A 4 39.72 27.11 27.58
CA ARG A 4 39.77 28.49 27.04
C ARG A 4 39.99 28.51 25.53
N ILE A 5 40.81 27.59 25.00
CA ILE A 5 41.07 27.45 23.56
C ILE A 5 39.81 26.88 22.87
N ARG A 6 39.20 25.84 23.44
CA ARG A 6 37.93 25.27 22.94
C ARG A 6 36.80 26.30 22.91
N LYS A 7 36.69 27.13 23.95
CA LYS A 7 35.71 28.24 23.99
C LYS A 7 35.96 29.27 22.89
N LYS A 8 37.22 29.66 22.65
CA LYS A 8 37.58 30.57 21.55
C LYS A 8 37.29 29.99 20.17
N ILE A 9 37.55 28.70 19.95
CA ILE A 9 37.27 28.01 18.68
C ILE A 9 35.76 27.89 18.46
N LEU A 10 35.00 27.50 19.48
CA LEU A 10 33.54 27.44 19.42
C LEU A 10 32.91 28.82 19.20
N ASP A 11 33.44 29.88 19.83
CA ASP A 11 33.03 31.26 19.59
C ASP A 11 33.33 31.73 18.16
N LEU A 12 34.45 31.29 17.59
CA LEU A 12 34.83 31.61 16.20
C LEU A 12 33.90 30.89 15.21
N ILE A 13 33.67 29.59 15.41
CA ILE A 13 32.73 28.78 14.62
C ILE A 13 31.32 29.35 14.73
N PHE A 14 30.90 29.74 15.94
CA PHE A 14 29.60 30.38 16.17
C PHE A 14 29.52 31.75 15.50
N LYS A 15 30.58 32.57 15.54
CA LYS A 15 30.61 33.85 14.80
C LYS A 15 30.52 33.65 13.29
N ILE A 16 31.22 32.66 12.72
CA ILE A 16 31.14 32.34 11.29
C ILE A 16 29.73 31.84 10.93
N LYS A 17 29.16 30.92 11.71
CA LYS A 17 27.78 30.46 11.56
C LYS A 17 26.77 31.61 11.73
N LYS A 18 26.98 32.51 12.68
CA LYS A 18 26.14 33.70 12.94
C LYS A 18 26.24 34.71 11.82
N VAL A 19 27.42 34.93 11.22
CA VAL A 19 27.59 35.80 10.04
C VAL A 19 26.93 35.17 8.83
N GLY A 20 27.13 33.87 8.58
CA GLY A 20 26.40 33.13 7.54
C GLY A 20 24.89 33.20 7.73
N PHE A 21 24.42 33.09 8.98
CA PHE A 21 23.01 33.23 9.35
C PHE A 21 22.51 34.66 9.22
N ILE A 22 23.23 35.70 9.64
CA ILE A 22 22.83 37.10 9.48
C ILE A 22 22.80 37.49 7.99
N VAL A 23 23.71 36.98 7.17
CA VAL A 23 23.70 37.16 5.72
C VAL A 23 22.49 36.45 5.09
N ASN A 24 22.17 35.24 5.53
CA ASN A 24 21.01 34.49 5.05
C ASN A 24 19.67 35.09 5.54
N ASN A 25 19.62 35.51 6.80
CA ASN A 25 18.45 36.09 7.44
C ASN A 25 18.22 37.55 7.00
N ARG A 26 19.27 38.33 6.70
CA ARG A 26 19.11 39.63 5.98
C ARG A 26 18.65 39.45 4.54
N ARG A 27 18.99 38.33 3.87
CA ARG A 27 18.44 37.96 2.56
C ARG A 27 16.97 37.53 2.60
N GLN A 28 16.51 37.03 3.75
CA GLN A 28 15.18 36.44 3.92
C GLN A 28 14.20 37.42 4.56
N SER A 29 14.61 38.19 5.58
CA SER A 29 13.84 39.27 6.22
C SER A 29 13.67 40.51 5.34
N SER A 30 14.53 40.73 4.34
CA SER A 30 14.39 41.88 3.42
C SER A 30 13.33 41.69 2.33
N LYS A 31 12.67 40.52 2.27
CA LYS A 31 11.67 40.22 1.22
C LYS A 31 10.26 40.66 1.58
N GLU A 32 9.96 40.91 2.85
CA GLU A 32 8.56 41.07 3.27
C GLU A 32 8.10 42.52 3.46
N TYR A 33 8.98 43.51 3.71
CA TYR A 33 8.53 44.91 3.89
C TYR A 33 9.59 45.97 3.51
N ARG A 34 9.80 46.26 2.21
CA ARG A 34 10.56 47.44 1.77
C ARG A 34 10.00 48.03 0.47
N SER A 35 10.00 49.37 0.40
CA SER A 35 9.50 50.15 -0.73
C SER A 35 9.98 49.58 -2.07
N PHE A 36 9.06 49.46 -3.02
CA PHE A 36 9.28 49.04 -4.40
C PHE A 36 10.56 49.65 -5.01
N THR A 37 10.86 50.91 -4.68
CA THR A 37 12.07 51.65 -5.05
C THR A 37 13.38 51.01 -4.56
N LYS A 38 13.49 50.50 -3.32
CA LYS A 38 14.72 49.84 -2.84
C LYS A 38 14.93 48.46 -3.47
N LEU A 39 13.84 47.77 -3.82
CA LEU A 39 13.86 46.46 -4.47
C LEU A 39 14.29 46.58 -5.94
N LEU A 40 13.74 47.56 -6.66
CA LEU A 40 14.17 47.95 -8.00
C LEU A 40 15.65 48.37 -8.01
N PHE A 41 16.05 49.25 -7.09
CA PHE A 41 17.42 49.76 -7.05
C PHE A 41 18.45 48.66 -6.75
N GLY A 42 18.15 47.73 -5.83
CA GLY A 42 19.01 46.58 -5.55
C GLY A 42 19.13 45.60 -6.73
N ARG A 43 18.02 45.34 -7.44
CA ARG A 43 18.04 44.49 -8.65
C ARG A 43 18.76 45.18 -9.80
N PHE A 44 18.55 46.48 -10.00
CA PHE A 44 19.23 47.29 -11.00
C PHE A 44 20.75 47.31 -10.76
N ILE A 45 21.22 47.60 -9.54
CA ILE A 45 22.65 47.58 -9.22
C ILE A 45 23.23 46.18 -9.40
N SER A 46 22.55 45.13 -8.94
CA SER A 46 23.05 43.77 -9.12
C SER A 46 23.07 43.32 -10.58
N GLY A 47 22.12 43.77 -11.41
CA GLY A 47 22.06 43.47 -12.84
C GLY A 47 23.13 44.24 -13.61
N ALA A 48 23.23 45.54 -13.37
CA ALA A 48 24.22 46.42 -13.97
C ALA A 48 25.65 45.98 -13.62
N THR A 49 25.94 45.67 -12.35
CA THR A 49 27.27 45.18 -11.94
C THR A 49 27.65 43.88 -12.64
N LYS A 50 26.73 42.90 -12.71
CA LYS A 50 26.97 41.65 -13.45
C LYS A 50 27.17 41.88 -14.95
N GLY A 51 26.36 42.74 -15.55
CA GLY A 51 26.45 43.10 -16.96
C GLY A 51 27.76 43.81 -17.29
N ILE A 52 28.19 44.75 -16.44
CA ILE A 52 29.46 45.48 -16.59
C ILE A 52 30.64 44.52 -16.41
N ILE A 53 30.64 43.65 -15.40
CA ILE A 53 31.69 42.64 -15.19
C ILE A 53 31.78 41.72 -16.41
N LEU A 54 30.63 41.24 -16.91
CA LEU A 54 30.58 40.36 -18.07
C LEU A 54 31.10 41.06 -19.34
N ALA A 55 30.65 42.29 -19.59
CA ALA A 55 31.11 43.10 -20.72
C ALA A 55 32.61 43.43 -20.62
N PHE A 56 33.13 43.61 -19.41
CA PHE A 56 34.55 43.84 -19.17
C PHE A 56 35.38 42.58 -19.41
N ILE A 57 34.96 41.41 -18.90
CA ILE A 57 35.62 40.12 -19.13
C ILE A 57 35.62 39.78 -20.63
N LEU A 58 34.48 39.91 -21.30
CA LEU A 58 34.37 39.66 -22.74
C LEU A 58 35.17 40.69 -23.55
N GLY A 59 35.22 41.94 -23.09
CA GLY A 59 36.08 42.97 -23.67
C GLY A 59 37.58 42.65 -23.56
N ILE A 60 38.04 42.08 -22.46
CA ILE A 60 39.43 41.58 -22.30
C ILE A 60 39.68 40.41 -23.25
N ILE A 61 38.74 39.47 -23.33
CA ILE A 61 38.85 38.31 -24.24
C ILE A 61 38.91 38.76 -25.70
N ASP A 62 38.04 39.70 -26.08
CA ASP A 62 38.06 40.32 -27.41
C ASP A 62 39.41 41.01 -27.67
N TRP A 63 39.94 41.77 -26.70
CA TRP A 63 41.24 42.42 -26.83
C TRP A 63 42.40 41.43 -26.99
N MET A 64 42.45 40.37 -26.18
CA MET A 64 43.46 39.32 -26.29
C MET A 64 43.37 38.60 -27.65
N LEU A 65 42.18 38.22 -28.11
CA LEU A 65 41.99 37.52 -29.39
C LEU A 65 42.30 38.41 -30.61
N LEU A 66 42.10 39.73 -30.49
CA LEU A 66 42.52 40.72 -31.48
C LEU A 66 44.05 40.84 -31.55
N GLU A 67 44.74 40.82 -30.40
CA GLU A 67 46.21 40.89 -30.31
C GLU A 67 46.90 39.66 -30.92
N TYR A 68 46.27 38.48 -30.80
CA TYR A 68 46.74 37.23 -31.45
C TYR A 68 46.30 37.06 -32.92
N GLY A 69 45.59 38.04 -33.51
CA GLY A 69 45.18 38.01 -34.92
C GLY A 69 44.10 36.98 -35.26
N VAL A 70 43.40 36.44 -34.26
CA VAL A 70 42.39 35.36 -34.42
C VAL A 70 41.04 35.92 -34.89
N ILE A 71 40.76 37.20 -34.63
CA ILE A 71 39.47 37.86 -34.91
C ILE A 71 39.73 39.24 -35.53
N LYS A 72 38.85 39.73 -36.42
CA LYS A 72 38.91 41.11 -36.97
C LYS A 72 38.04 42.08 -36.15
N VAL A 73 38.46 43.33 -36.03
CA VAL A 73 37.60 44.40 -35.49
C VAL A 73 36.42 44.63 -36.43
N ILE A 74 35.23 44.88 -35.87
CA ILE A 74 34.04 45.26 -36.65
C ILE A 74 34.28 46.66 -37.22
N ASP A 75 34.33 46.76 -38.55
CA ASP A 75 34.57 48.01 -39.28
C ASP A 75 33.48 49.06 -39.00
N SER A 76 33.78 50.35 -39.16
CA SER A 76 32.88 51.46 -38.79
C SER A 76 31.51 51.39 -39.50
N ASN A 77 31.45 50.90 -40.75
CA ASN A 77 30.19 50.65 -41.46
C ASN A 77 29.37 49.46 -40.91
N ASN A 78 30.01 48.44 -40.33
CA ASN A 78 29.33 47.30 -39.72
C ASN A 78 28.83 47.59 -38.30
N SER A 79 29.32 48.68 -37.67
CA SER A 79 28.87 49.11 -36.35
C SER A 79 27.42 49.60 -36.33
N ASN A 80 26.95 50.24 -37.41
CA ASN A 80 25.56 50.66 -37.57
C ASN A 80 24.63 49.45 -37.76
N ILE A 81 25.01 48.48 -38.60
CA ILE A 81 24.25 47.24 -38.81
C ILE A 81 24.14 46.45 -37.50
N LEU A 82 25.23 46.39 -36.73
CA LEU A 82 25.23 45.75 -35.42
C LEU A 82 24.31 46.48 -34.43
N ALA A 83 24.34 47.81 -34.40
CA ALA A 83 23.45 48.61 -33.56
C ALA A 83 21.98 48.35 -33.91
N ASP A 84 21.62 48.32 -35.20
CA ASP A 84 20.27 48.02 -35.67
C ASP A 84 19.81 46.62 -35.28
N ILE A 85 20.69 45.61 -35.39
CA ILE A 85 20.40 44.24 -34.95
C ILE A 85 20.15 44.20 -33.43
N ILE A 86 21.01 44.82 -32.62
CA ILE A 86 20.83 44.84 -31.16
C ILE A 86 19.55 45.58 -30.77
N ILE A 87 19.25 46.71 -31.42
CA ILE A 87 18.00 47.45 -31.21
C ILE A 87 16.79 46.57 -31.56
N GLY A 88 16.85 45.84 -32.68
CA GLY A 88 15.83 44.88 -33.08
C GLY A 88 15.63 43.76 -32.04
N GLU A 89 16.72 43.14 -31.58
CA GLU A 89 16.68 42.07 -30.56
C GLU A 89 16.15 42.58 -29.21
N LEU A 90 16.57 43.77 -28.78
CA LEU A 90 16.05 44.41 -27.56
C LEU A 90 14.57 44.76 -27.68
N GLY A 91 14.14 45.23 -28.86
CA GLY A 91 12.73 45.47 -29.17
C GLY A 91 11.88 44.21 -29.04
N VAL A 92 12.33 43.11 -29.65
CA VAL A 92 11.66 41.80 -29.55
C VAL A 92 11.62 41.31 -28.10
N ALA A 93 12.72 41.42 -27.35
CA ALA A 93 12.76 41.05 -25.94
C ALA A 93 11.80 41.90 -25.08
N GLY A 94 11.66 43.20 -25.39
CA GLY A 94 10.71 44.10 -24.74
C GLY A 94 9.25 43.72 -25.03
N VAL A 95 8.91 43.41 -26.27
CA VAL A 95 7.56 42.92 -26.66
C VAL A 95 7.23 41.62 -25.96
N ILE A 96 8.18 40.67 -25.96
CA ILE A 96 8.08 39.39 -25.25
C ILE A 96 7.78 39.59 -23.76
N LEU A 97 8.48 40.51 -23.11
CA LEU A 97 8.26 40.84 -21.70
C LEU A 97 6.88 41.47 -21.47
N GLY A 98 6.43 42.34 -22.39
CA GLY A 98 5.09 42.93 -22.36
C GLY A 98 3.98 41.89 -22.48
N LEU A 99 4.11 40.95 -23.43
CA LEU A 99 3.17 39.83 -23.61
C LEU A 99 3.12 38.94 -22.37
N TYR A 100 4.28 38.63 -21.79
CA TYR A 100 4.36 37.89 -20.53
C TYR A 100 3.60 38.62 -19.41
N CYS A 101 3.81 39.93 -19.23
CA CYS A 101 3.14 40.74 -18.21
C CYS A 101 1.61 40.80 -18.42
N SER A 102 1.16 40.79 -19.68
CA SER A 102 -0.27 40.70 -20.00
C SER A 102 -0.86 39.36 -19.60
N ASN A 103 -0.20 38.25 -19.96
CA ASN A 103 -0.65 36.89 -19.65
C ASN A 103 -0.71 36.63 -18.14
N ILE A 104 0.33 37.01 -17.40
CA ILE A 104 0.34 36.84 -15.93
C ILE A 104 -0.76 37.68 -15.27
N SER A 105 -0.99 38.92 -15.73
CA SER A 105 -2.05 39.78 -15.19
C SER A 105 -3.44 39.18 -15.42
N SER A 106 -3.66 38.60 -16.61
CA SER A 106 -4.90 37.90 -16.96
C SER A 106 -5.14 36.67 -16.08
N VAL A 107 -4.14 35.78 -15.94
CA VAL A 107 -4.26 34.58 -15.10
C VAL A 107 -4.41 34.96 -13.62
N TYR A 108 -3.68 35.97 -13.16
CA TYR A 108 -3.80 36.46 -11.79
C TYR A 108 -5.21 36.99 -11.50
N SER A 109 -5.74 37.85 -12.38
CA SER A 109 -7.06 38.46 -12.19
C SER A 109 -8.19 37.42 -12.23
N THR A 110 -8.04 36.37 -13.03
CA THR A 110 -9.08 35.33 -13.20
C THR A 110 -9.05 34.26 -12.11
N ARG A 111 -7.87 33.84 -11.64
CA ARG A 111 -7.73 32.68 -10.74
C ARG A 111 -7.20 33.02 -9.34
N TYR A 112 -6.43 34.10 -9.20
CA TYR A 112 -5.68 34.41 -7.98
C TYR A 112 -6.07 35.72 -7.29
N ALA A 113 -6.95 36.53 -7.87
CA ALA A 113 -7.39 37.79 -7.27
C ALA A 113 -7.98 37.61 -5.85
N ASN A 114 -8.67 36.50 -5.61
CA ASN A 114 -9.26 36.14 -4.32
C ASN A 114 -8.44 35.09 -3.54
N ALA A 115 -7.23 34.77 -4.01
CA ALA A 115 -6.38 33.78 -3.34
C ALA A 115 -5.74 34.36 -2.08
N PRO A 116 -5.51 33.54 -1.03
CA PRO A 116 -4.70 33.93 0.11
C PRO A 116 -3.33 34.47 -0.31
N GLU A 117 -2.81 35.45 0.43
CA GLU A 117 -1.56 36.13 0.14
C GLU A 117 -0.39 35.16 -0.10
N LYS A 118 -0.30 34.08 0.71
CA LYS A 118 0.73 33.04 0.55
C LYS A 118 0.70 32.35 -0.83
N ILE A 119 -0.48 32.12 -1.40
CA ILE A 119 -0.64 31.52 -2.73
C ILE A 119 -0.30 32.54 -3.82
N ALA A 120 -0.79 33.77 -3.68
CA ALA A 120 -0.48 34.85 -4.61
C ALA A 120 1.04 35.10 -4.71
N ILE A 121 1.73 35.12 -3.57
CA ILE A 121 3.20 35.23 -3.51
C ILE A 121 3.87 34.02 -4.17
N ALA A 122 3.39 32.80 -3.90
CA ALA A 122 3.95 31.59 -4.51
C ALA A 122 3.80 31.59 -6.04
N PHE A 123 2.65 32.04 -6.56
CA PHE A 123 2.41 32.22 -7.99
C PHE A 123 3.34 33.29 -8.61
N GLN A 124 3.44 34.47 -7.99
CA GLN A 124 4.25 35.58 -8.50
C GLN A 124 5.76 35.30 -8.49
N TYR A 125 6.23 34.53 -7.52
CA TYR A 125 7.65 34.21 -7.33
C TYR A 125 8.01 32.77 -7.66
N ASP A 126 7.25 32.11 -8.55
CA ASP A 126 7.60 30.80 -9.11
C ASP A 126 9.05 30.81 -9.61
N ARG A 127 9.83 29.82 -9.19
CA ARG A 127 11.28 29.82 -9.34
C ARG A 127 11.71 29.74 -10.80
N LEU A 128 11.02 28.94 -11.60
CA LEU A 128 11.34 28.73 -13.00
C LEU A 128 11.01 29.98 -13.80
N THR A 129 9.85 30.56 -13.54
CA THR A 129 9.40 31.83 -14.10
C THR A 129 10.37 32.97 -13.77
N ALA A 130 10.79 33.07 -12.50
CA ALA A 130 11.75 34.08 -12.06
C ALA A 130 13.14 33.90 -12.72
N LYS A 131 13.59 32.67 -12.98
CA LYS A 131 14.84 32.42 -13.72
C LYS A 131 14.75 32.90 -15.18
N CYS A 132 13.66 32.57 -15.87
CA CYS A 132 13.43 33.00 -17.25
C CYS A 132 13.35 34.53 -17.35
N LEU A 133 12.60 35.18 -16.46
CA LEU A 133 12.53 36.64 -16.42
C LEU A 133 13.88 37.30 -16.13
N ASN A 134 14.68 36.71 -15.23
CA ASN A 134 16.02 37.20 -14.97
C ASN A 134 16.93 37.04 -16.20
N ALA A 135 16.78 35.97 -16.99
CA ALA A 135 17.54 35.80 -18.23
C ALA A 135 17.18 36.86 -19.27
N ILE A 136 15.88 37.13 -19.47
CA ILE A 136 15.38 38.18 -20.37
C ILE A 136 15.85 39.56 -19.92
N SER A 137 15.66 39.88 -18.63
CA SER A 137 16.09 41.17 -18.06
C SER A 137 17.61 41.36 -18.12
N SER A 138 18.40 40.30 -17.89
CA SER A 138 19.86 40.37 -17.98
C SER A 138 20.33 40.58 -19.42
N PHE A 139 19.68 39.95 -20.41
CA PHE A 139 19.93 40.18 -21.82
C PHE A 139 19.66 41.64 -22.20
N ILE A 140 18.52 42.20 -21.77
CA ILE A 140 18.18 43.60 -22.04
C ILE A 140 19.21 44.56 -21.45
N ILE A 141 19.62 44.35 -20.20
CA ILE A 141 20.64 45.16 -19.53
C ILE A 141 21.97 45.07 -20.26
N TYR A 142 22.40 43.86 -20.63
CA TYR A 142 23.66 43.63 -21.31
C TYR A 142 23.69 44.23 -22.72
N GLY A 143 22.63 44.03 -23.52
CA GLY A 143 22.50 44.65 -24.84
C GLY A 143 22.49 46.18 -24.77
N THR A 144 21.86 46.76 -23.75
CA THR A 144 21.88 48.21 -23.50
C THR A 144 23.30 48.70 -23.17
N ILE A 145 24.06 47.97 -22.35
CA ILE A 145 25.46 48.31 -22.04
C ILE A 145 26.33 48.29 -23.31
N ILE A 146 26.13 47.30 -24.20
CA ILE A 146 26.83 47.20 -25.48
C ILE A 146 26.48 48.37 -26.41
N LEU A 147 25.20 48.76 -26.49
CA LEU A 147 24.78 49.95 -27.25
C LEU A 147 25.43 51.22 -26.70
N VAL A 148 25.48 51.40 -25.37
CA VAL A 148 26.18 52.54 -24.76
C VAL A 148 27.67 52.52 -25.11
N LYS A 149 28.30 51.34 -25.15
CA LYS A 149 29.71 51.19 -25.55
C LYS A 149 29.93 51.57 -27.02
N LEU A 150 29.02 51.21 -27.93
CA LEU A 150 29.03 51.65 -29.34
C LEU A 150 28.88 53.17 -29.44
N LEU A 151 27.95 53.77 -28.69
CA LEU A 151 27.73 55.23 -28.65
C LEU A 151 28.96 56.00 -28.17
N MET A 152 29.75 55.43 -27.25
CA MET A 152 31.00 56.02 -26.75
C MET A 152 32.19 55.80 -27.71
N GLY A 153 31.99 55.18 -28.88
CA GLY A 153 33.02 54.99 -29.90
C GLY A 153 34.02 53.86 -29.62
N TYR A 154 33.70 52.93 -28.72
CA TYR A 154 34.56 51.78 -28.45
C TYR A 154 34.30 50.64 -29.44
N ASN A 155 35.40 50.04 -29.93
CA ASN A 155 35.33 48.86 -30.79
C ASN A 155 34.82 47.63 -30.03
N ILE A 156 33.92 46.87 -30.66
CA ILE A 156 33.34 45.63 -30.13
C ILE A 156 33.85 44.45 -30.95
N GLY A 157 34.28 43.39 -30.27
CA GLY A 157 34.76 42.19 -30.95
C GLY A 157 33.62 41.22 -31.29
N TRP A 158 33.90 40.29 -32.22
CA TRP A 158 32.94 39.29 -32.66
C TRP A 158 32.54 38.29 -31.56
N VAL A 159 33.32 38.12 -30.49
CA VAL A 159 32.94 37.24 -29.37
C VAL A 159 31.75 37.84 -28.62
N SER A 160 31.81 39.14 -28.32
CA SER A 160 30.69 39.86 -27.69
C SER A 160 29.40 39.78 -28.53
N VAL A 161 29.53 39.84 -29.86
CA VAL A 161 28.40 39.69 -30.81
C VAL A 161 27.89 38.25 -30.84
N GLY A 162 28.76 37.25 -30.90
CA GLY A 162 28.38 35.84 -30.88
C GLY A 162 27.65 35.45 -29.59
N VAL A 163 28.09 35.98 -28.44
CA VAL A 163 27.40 35.81 -27.16
C VAL A 163 26.01 36.44 -27.17
N LEU A 164 25.83 37.62 -27.77
CA LEU A 164 24.51 38.25 -27.91
C LEU A 164 23.55 37.38 -28.72
N ILE A 165 23.98 36.86 -29.88
CA ILE A 165 23.15 36.00 -30.74
C ILE A 165 22.75 34.71 -30.02
N ILE A 166 23.69 34.05 -29.33
CA ILE A 166 23.37 32.85 -28.54
C ILE A 166 22.39 33.19 -27.41
N TRP A 167 22.56 34.35 -26.77
CA TRP A 167 21.70 34.77 -25.68
C TRP A 167 20.30 35.20 -26.17
N SER A 168 20.17 35.76 -27.37
CA SER A 168 18.88 36.09 -27.97
C SER A 168 18.06 34.82 -28.26
N ILE A 169 18.70 33.74 -28.73
CA ILE A 169 18.07 32.41 -28.83
C ILE A 169 17.59 31.92 -27.44
N LEU A 170 18.43 32.06 -26.41
CA LEU A 170 18.04 31.70 -25.02
C LEU A 170 16.85 32.53 -24.51
N VAL A 171 16.69 33.79 -24.92
CA VAL A 171 15.55 34.64 -24.57
C VAL A 171 14.25 34.11 -25.16
N VAL A 172 14.25 33.72 -26.44
CA VAL A 172 13.08 33.13 -27.11
C VAL A 172 12.66 31.83 -26.42
N ILE A 173 13.62 30.94 -26.13
CA ILE A 173 13.36 29.68 -25.41
C ILE A 173 12.84 29.98 -24.00
N SER A 174 13.46 30.94 -23.29
CA SER A 174 13.05 31.32 -21.93
C SER A 174 11.62 31.85 -21.88
N PHE A 175 11.19 32.62 -22.89
CA PHE A 175 9.81 33.07 -22.99
C PHE A 175 8.85 31.91 -23.26
N GLY A 176 9.17 31.00 -24.18
CA GLY A 176 8.35 29.82 -24.44
C GLY A 176 8.13 28.98 -23.18
N ILE A 177 9.20 28.77 -22.40
CA ILE A 177 9.14 28.06 -21.12
C ILE A 177 8.31 28.84 -20.07
N ALA A 178 8.54 30.15 -19.92
CA ALA A 178 7.82 30.97 -18.95
C ALA A 178 6.32 31.11 -19.29
N GLY A 179 5.98 31.25 -20.57
CA GLY A 179 4.61 31.29 -21.06
C GLY A 179 3.88 29.97 -20.77
N ASN A 180 4.50 28.83 -21.14
CA ASN A 180 3.95 27.52 -20.81
C ASN A 180 3.78 27.34 -19.29
N ARG A 181 4.76 27.76 -18.49
CA ARG A 181 4.67 27.69 -17.02
C ARG A 181 3.50 28.51 -16.47
N ILE A 182 3.18 29.68 -17.01
CA ILE A 182 2.00 30.46 -16.58
C ILE A 182 0.71 29.69 -16.87
N TYR A 183 0.57 29.08 -18.04
CA TYR A 183 -0.61 28.27 -18.36
C TYR A 183 -0.75 27.09 -17.40
N GLN A 184 0.36 26.43 -17.07
CA GLN A 184 0.38 25.37 -16.06
C GLN A 184 -0.04 25.88 -14.68
N LEU A 185 0.47 27.04 -14.26
CA LEU A 185 0.11 27.70 -13.01
C LEU A 185 -1.31 28.29 -13.03
N SER A 186 -2.07 28.21 -14.13
CA SER A 186 -3.51 28.49 -14.07
C SER A 186 -4.26 27.46 -13.23
N ASP A 187 -3.69 26.26 -13.09
CA ASP A 187 -4.11 25.25 -12.13
C ASP A 187 -3.47 25.53 -10.76
N VAL A 188 -4.33 25.73 -9.76
CA VAL A 188 -3.95 26.08 -8.39
C VAL A 188 -3.06 25.01 -7.75
N PHE A 189 -3.29 23.73 -8.05
CA PHE A 189 -2.49 22.65 -7.46
C PHE A 189 -1.05 22.67 -7.99
N ARG A 190 -0.81 23.18 -9.20
CA ARG A 190 0.55 23.27 -9.79
C ARG A 190 1.42 24.38 -9.19
N VAL A 191 0.84 25.27 -8.39
CA VAL A 191 1.59 26.21 -7.54
C VAL A 191 2.39 25.47 -6.46
N SER A 192 2.01 24.23 -6.14
CA SER A 192 2.70 23.40 -5.14
C SER A 192 4.04 22.84 -5.61
N ASP A 193 4.29 22.73 -6.92
CA ASP A 193 5.46 22.04 -7.48
C ASP A 193 6.79 22.50 -6.84
N ASP A 194 6.97 23.81 -6.67
CA ASP A 194 8.18 24.37 -6.05
C ASP A 194 8.32 24.03 -4.56
N ALA A 195 7.19 23.94 -3.84
CA ALA A 195 7.15 23.54 -2.44
C ALA A 195 7.47 22.04 -2.31
N HIS A 196 6.89 21.18 -3.13
CA HIS A 196 7.21 19.75 -3.19
C HIS A 196 8.67 19.51 -3.52
N ILE A 197 9.22 20.20 -4.53
CA ILE A 197 10.64 20.10 -4.89
C ILE A 197 11.55 20.52 -3.72
N LEU A 198 11.16 21.52 -2.93
CA LEU A 198 11.95 21.94 -1.77
C LEU A 198 11.87 20.93 -0.63
N LEU A 199 10.67 20.43 -0.32
CA LEU A 199 10.46 19.39 0.67
C LEU A 199 11.22 18.11 0.31
N GLY A 200 11.14 17.69 -0.95
CA GLY A 200 11.89 16.55 -1.49
C GLY A 200 13.40 16.73 -1.32
N ARG A 201 13.95 17.94 -1.50
CA ARG A 201 15.38 18.20 -1.19
C ARG A 201 15.70 18.15 0.29
N VAL A 202 14.83 18.68 1.14
CA VAL A 202 15.03 18.62 2.60
C VAL A 202 15.12 17.16 3.03
N VAL A 203 14.18 16.34 2.59
CA VAL A 203 14.17 14.90 2.88
C VAL A 203 15.37 14.21 2.25
N THR A 204 15.46 14.16 0.91
CA THR A 204 16.43 13.30 0.20
C THR A 204 17.88 13.74 0.28
N LYS A 205 18.15 15.04 0.48
CA LYS A 205 19.53 15.58 0.49
C LYS A 205 19.97 16.05 1.87
N TYR A 206 19.15 16.85 2.55
CA TYR A 206 19.61 17.50 3.78
C TYR A 206 19.53 16.59 4.99
N LEU A 207 18.40 15.88 5.18
CA LEU A 207 18.22 14.93 6.29
C LEU A 207 19.02 13.64 6.09
N LYS A 208 19.58 13.40 4.90
CA LYS A 208 20.47 12.26 4.63
C LYS A 208 21.92 12.52 5.06
N GLN A 209 22.36 13.78 5.08
CA GLN A 209 23.76 14.13 5.33
C GLN A 209 24.05 14.21 6.84
N GLU A 210 25.00 13.40 7.30
CA GLU A 210 25.39 13.30 8.72
C GLU A 210 25.77 14.64 9.35
N ILE A 211 26.47 15.49 8.59
CA ILE A 211 26.91 16.82 9.04
C ILE A 211 25.73 17.67 9.50
N TYR A 212 24.60 17.62 8.79
CA TYR A 212 23.43 18.41 9.15
C TYR A 212 22.55 17.73 10.19
N VAL A 213 22.43 16.40 10.13
CA VAL A 213 21.66 15.62 11.10
C VAL A 213 22.30 15.68 12.48
N ALA A 214 23.61 15.87 12.61
CA ALA A 214 24.26 15.99 13.92
C ALA A 214 24.12 17.39 14.57
N ASP A 215 23.73 18.44 13.83
CA ASP A 215 23.69 19.82 14.32
C ASP A 215 22.25 20.32 14.56
N ALA A 216 21.94 20.59 15.83
CA ALA A 216 20.65 21.08 16.30
C ALA A 216 20.12 22.33 15.57
N ASN A 217 21.01 23.24 15.14
CA ASN A 217 20.58 24.47 14.46
C ASN A 217 20.05 24.16 13.05
N TYR A 218 20.71 23.25 12.34
CA TYR A 218 20.28 22.83 11.00
C TYR A 218 19.00 22.00 11.08
N GLN A 219 18.91 21.08 12.04
CA GLN A 219 17.67 20.33 12.32
C GLN A 219 16.46 21.28 12.51
N ASN A 220 16.60 22.29 13.37
CA ASN A 220 15.53 23.26 13.62
C ASN A 220 15.24 24.16 12.41
N HIS A 221 16.28 24.55 11.67
CA HIS A 221 16.14 25.34 10.44
C HIS A 221 15.35 24.58 9.37
N PHE A 222 15.66 23.30 9.13
CA PHE A 222 14.95 22.48 8.17
C PHE A 222 13.51 22.21 8.60
N LYS A 223 13.26 21.99 9.90
CA LYS A 223 11.90 21.87 10.43
C LYS A 223 11.06 23.12 10.14
N LYS A 224 11.64 24.32 10.32
CA LYS A 224 10.96 25.59 9.99
C LYS A 224 10.65 25.70 8.50
N ILE A 225 11.64 25.45 7.65
CA ILE A 225 11.44 25.45 6.18
C ILE A 225 10.33 24.49 5.78
N ALA A 226 10.37 23.26 6.30
CA ALA A 226 9.37 22.25 5.99
C ALA A 226 7.97 22.66 6.49
N SER A 227 7.88 23.20 7.71
CA SER A 227 6.61 23.67 8.27
C SER A 227 6.00 24.81 7.43
N ASP A 228 6.81 25.80 7.01
CA ASP A 228 6.35 26.91 6.18
C ASP A 228 5.84 26.41 4.81
N LYS A 229 6.50 25.39 4.23
CA LYS A 229 6.09 24.81 2.95
C LYS A 229 4.85 23.93 3.06
N ILE A 230 4.73 23.13 4.12
CA ILE A 230 3.52 22.34 4.34
C ILE A 230 2.32 23.26 4.61
N GLU A 231 2.50 24.37 5.31
CA GLU A 231 1.44 25.36 5.50
C GLU A 231 0.99 25.98 4.16
N LEU A 232 1.93 26.22 3.22
CA LEU A 232 1.57 26.63 1.86
C LEU A 232 0.74 25.54 1.15
N LEU A 233 1.14 24.26 1.25
CA LEU A 233 0.37 23.15 0.67
C LEU A 233 -1.05 23.06 1.26
N LYS A 234 -1.21 23.27 2.57
CA LYS A 234 -2.53 23.34 3.23
C LYS A 234 -3.39 24.47 2.66
N ASN A 235 -2.81 25.65 2.48
CA ASN A 235 -3.54 26.78 1.89
C ASN A 235 -3.94 26.49 0.43
N ILE A 236 -3.06 25.87 -0.36
CA ILE A 236 -3.34 25.45 -1.74
C ILE A 236 -4.49 24.45 -1.78
N GLN A 237 -4.47 23.42 -0.92
CA GLN A 237 -5.56 22.46 -0.82
C GLN A 237 -6.89 23.12 -0.47
N GLN A 238 -6.92 23.98 0.56
CA GLN A 238 -8.14 24.65 0.99
C GLN A 238 -8.71 25.60 -0.07
N TYR A 239 -7.86 26.30 -0.82
CA TYR A 239 -8.29 27.19 -1.89
C TYR A 239 -8.71 26.41 -3.14
N GLY A 240 -7.94 25.39 -3.53
CA GLY A 240 -8.22 24.53 -4.68
C GLY A 240 -9.56 23.79 -4.57
N CYS A 241 -9.86 23.21 -3.41
CA CYS A 241 -11.13 22.52 -3.19
C CYS A 241 -12.37 23.46 -3.16
N LYS A 242 -12.20 24.79 -3.09
CA LYS A 242 -13.31 25.77 -3.15
C LYS A 242 -13.69 26.18 -4.58
N LEU A 243 -12.80 25.97 -5.55
CA LEU A 243 -12.94 26.51 -6.91
C LEU A 243 -13.83 25.67 -7.84
N ASP A 244 -14.41 24.57 -7.34
CA ASP A 244 -15.22 23.61 -8.12
C ASP A 244 -14.61 23.31 -9.50
N LEU A 245 -13.48 22.60 -9.49
CA LEU A 245 -12.74 22.22 -10.68
C LEU A 245 -13.50 21.18 -11.51
N VAL A 246 -13.35 21.26 -12.84
CA VAL A 246 -13.97 20.33 -13.80
C VAL A 246 -13.19 19.01 -13.89
N ASP A 247 -11.87 19.05 -13.69
CA ASP A 247 -10.96 17.90 -13.68
C ASP A 247 -10.12 17.91 -12.41
N ASN A 248 -9.98 16.74 -11.77
CA ASN A 248 -9.24 16.54 -10.53
C ASN A 248 -7.85 15.90 -10.76
N SER A 249 -7.39 15.74 -12.00
CA SER A 249 -6.09 15.16 -12.34
C SER A 249 -4.90 15.84 -11.63
N SER A 250 -4.90 17.17 -11.56
CA SER A 250 -3.86 17.92 -10.83
C SER A 250 -3.95 17.75 -9.31
N MET A 251 -5.16 17.57 -8.76
CA MET A 251 -5.34 17.25 -7.34
C MET A 251 -4.80 15.86 -7.03
N LEU A 252 -5.05 14.88 -7.91
CA LEU A 252 -4.49 13.54 -7.81
C LEU A 252 -2.96 13.57 -7.80
N ASN A 253 -2.35 14.26 -8.77
CA ASN A 253 -0.89 14.39 -8.80
C ASN A 253 -0.35 15.06 -7.52
N PHE A 254 -1.02 16.11 -7.05
CA PHE A 254 -0.69 16.78 -5.78
C PHE A 254 -0.73 15.81 -4.59
N MET A 255 -1.76 14.96 -4.49
CA MET A 255 -1.90 13.95 -3.44
C MET A 255 -0.83 12.84 -3.54
N CYS A 256 -0.56 12.36 -4.76
CA CYS A 256 0.43 11.32 -5.01
C CYS A 256 1.85 11.79 -4.69
N VAL A 257 2.20 13.05 -5.02
CA VAL A 257 3.49 13.63 -4.64
C VAL A 257 3.63 13.77 -3.12
N ASN A 258 2.54 14.03 -2.39
CA ASN A 258 2.58 14.00 -0.93
C ASN A 258 2.88 12.58 -0.39
N LEU A 259 2.31 11.54 -0.98
CA LEU A 259 2.62 10.14 -0.63
C LEU A 259 4.08 9.79 -0.94
N GLU A 260 4.57 10.18 -2.12
CA GLU A 260 5.96 9.98 -2.53
C GLU A 260 6.94 10.67 -1.54
N LEU A 261 6.59 11.86 -1.03
CA LEU A 261 7.38 12.55 -0.01
C LEU A 261 7.39 11.82 1.33
N ILE A 262 6.26 11.24 1.73
CA ILE A 262 6.15 10.42 2.96
C ILE A 262 7.01 9.16 2.81
N GLU A 263 6.91 8.47 1.68
CA GLU A 263 7.69 7.26 1.41
C GLU A 263 9.20 7.55 1.45
N HIS A 264 9.65 8.60 0.76
CA HIS A 264 11.05 9.04 0.81
C HIS A 264 11.49 9.43 2.22
N TYR A 265 10.59 9.98 3.04
CA TYR A 265 10.89 10.35 4.41
C TYR A 265 11.06 9.13 5.30
N TRP A 266 10.24 8.09 5.17
CA TRP A 266 10.40 6.83 5.90
C TRP A 266 11.77 6.18 5.69
N LEU A 267 12.30 6.23 4.45
CA LEU A 267 13.65 5.72 4.13
C LEU A 267 14.78 6.41 4.93
N ILE A 268 14.53 7.62 5.45
CA ILE A 268 15.53 8.45 6.13
C ILE A 268 15.25 8.56 7.63
N LYS A 269 13.97 8.54 8.02
CA LYS A 269 13.50 8.69 9.41
C LYS A 269 14.10 7.66 10.36
N VAL A 270 14.26 6.41 9.91
CA VAL A 270 14.92 5.33 10.67
C VAL A 270 16.36 5.67 11.08
N TYR A 271 16.99 6.61 10.37
CA TYR A 271 18.35 7.08 10.65
C TYR A 271 18.38 8.45 11.32
N LEU A 272 17.25 9.03 11.75
CA LEU A 272 17.25 10.30 12.47
C LEU A 272 17.39 10.06 13.98
N PRO A 273 18.22 10.84 14.69
CA PRO A 273 18.26 10.81 16.15
C PRO A 273 16.86 11.06 16.71
N LYS A 274 16.33 10.15 17.54
CA LYS A 274 14.98 10.29 18.13
C LYS A 274 14.83 11.58 18.96
N ASP A 275 15.91 12.07 19.54
CA ASP A 275 15.96 13.34 20.28
C ASP A 275 16.21 14.58 19.39
N SER A 276 16.28 14.42 18.05
CA SER A 276 16.51 15.49 17.08
C SER A 276 15.50 16.62 17.16
N PHE A 277 15.96 17.87 16.98
CA PHE A 277 15.12 19.07 16.86
C PHE A 277 14.37 19.18 15.53
N TRP A 278 14.57 18.21 14.63
CA TRP A 278 13.71 18.01 13.46
C TRP A 278 12.29 17.65 13.89
N PHE A 279 12.15 16.81 14.93
CA PHE A 279 10.85 16.46 15.48
C PHE A 279 10.26 17.66 16.24
N ARG A 280 8.95 17.90 16.04
CA ARG A 280 8.22 18.89 16.84
C ARG A 280 8.15 18.41 18.29
N ARG A 281 8.03 19.33 19.25
CA ARG A 281 7.87 18.97 20.67
C ARG A 281 6.39 19.08 21.01
N LYS A 282 5.83 18.03 21.60
CA LYS A 282 4.46 17.99 22.13
C LYS A 282 4.49 17.83 23.65
N GLY A 283 3.64 18.59 24.35
CA GLY A 283 3.54 18.50 25.80
C GLY A 283 2.75 17.27 26.23
N VAL A 284 3.37 16.38 26.99
CA VAL A 284 2.74 15.17 27.54
C VAL A 284 2.60 15.31 29.05
N TYR A 285 1.39 15.07 29.56
CA TYR A 285 1.14 15.09 30.99
C TYR A 285 1.89 13.96 31.68
N GLN A 286 2.69 14.33 32.68
CA GLN A 286 3.46 13.36 33.45
C GLN A 286 2.56 12.62 34.45
N ARG A 287 2.73 11.30 34.53
CA ARG A 287 2.09 10.49 35.58
C ARG A 287 2.89 10.61 36.88
N TRP A 288 2.21 10.81 38.00
CA TRP A 288 2.84 11.00 39.32
C TRP A 288 3.86 9.92 39.71
N HIS A 289 3.55 8.65 39.45
CA HIS A 289 4.46 7.53 39.75
C HIS A 289 5.70 7.43 38.83
N LYS A 290 5.77 8.23 37.76
CA LYS A 290 6.95 8.33 36.86
C LYS A 290 7.73 9.62 37.06
N ALA A 291 7.29 10.50 37.97
CA ALA A 291 7.96 11.75 38.26
C ALA A 291 9.12 11.55 39.22
N ASN A 292 10.20 12.32 39.03
CA ASN A 292 11.34 12.25 39.94
C ASN A 292 10.95 12.83 41.31
N ASP A 293 11.61 12.39 42.37
CA ASP A 293 11.25 12.78 43.75
C ASP A 293 11.30 14.29 43.97
N THR A 294 12.22 14.98 43.28
CA THR A 294 12.31 16.45 43.30
C THR A 294 11.11 17.14 42.66
N GLU A 295 10.68 16.74 41.47
CA GLU A 295 9.52 17.25 40.74
C GLU A 295 8.24 17.01 41.54
N THR A 296 8.09 15.78 42.04
CA THR A 296 6.97 15.37 42.90
C THR A 296 6.96 16.17 44.20
N SER A 297 8.10 16.29 44.88
CA SER A 297 8.18 17.05 46.13
C SER A 297 7.92 18.54 45.93
N ILE A 298 8.42 19.15 44.86
CA ILE A 298 8.15 20.56 44.56
C ILE A 298 6.66 20.73 44.31
N ALA A 299 6.07 19.91 43.44
CA ALA A 299 4.65 19.96 43.10
C ALA A 299 3.75 19.82 44.34
N LEU A 300 4.05 18.87 45.24
CA LEU A 300 3.32 18.69 46.50
C LEU A 300 3.50 19.87 47.45
N ARG A 301 4.72 20.42 47.60
CA ARG A 301 5.00 21.56 48.48
C ARG A 301 4.36 22.87 48.00
N THR A 302 4.25 23.05 46.68
CA THR A 302 3.66 24.26 46.09
C THR A 302 2.17 24.11 45.77
N GLY A 303 1.58 22.94 45.99
CA GLY A 303 0.16 22.67 45.68
C GLY A 303 -0.16 22.72 44.18
N THR A 304 0.82 22.47 43.31
CA THR A 304 0.68 22.55 41.86
C THR A 304 0.68 21.18 41.20
N ALA A 305 0.04 21.05 40.04
CA ALA A 305 0.18 19.85 39.21
C ALA A 305 1.61 19.66 38.70
N LEU A 306 1.97 18.42 38.34
CA LEU A 306 3.23 18.13 37.65
C LEU A 306 3.29 18.88 36.32
N ARG A 307 4.45 19.45 36.02
CA ARG A 307 4.67 20.16 34.75
C ARG A 307 4.69 19.13 33.61
N PRO A 308 3.99 19.39 32.49
CA PRO A 308 4.09 18.54 31.31
C PRO A 308 5.53 18.44 30.81
N LYS A 309 5.93 17.27 30.32
CA LYS A 309 7.22 17.07 29.66
C LYS A 309 7.07 17.18 28.15
N GLU A 310 8.03 17.81 27.51
CA GLU A 310 8.08 17.90 26.05
C GLU A 310 8.67 16.62 25.46
N GLU A 311 7.86 15.88 24.71
CA GLU A 311 8.29 14.70 23.96
C GLU A 311 8.37 15.01 22.46
N PRO A 312 9.35 14.44 21.73
CA PRO A 312 9.38 14.54 20.27
C PRO A 312 8.15 13.87 19.64
N ASP A 313 7.54 14.57 18.70
CA ASP A 313 6.49 14.05 17.85
C ASP A 313 7.10 13.43 16.60
N HIS A 314 7.20 12.09 16.59
CA HIS A 314 7.88 11.36 15.53
C HIS A 314 7.12 11.30 14.21
N TYR A 315 5.82 11.60 14.23
CA TYR A 315 4.91 11.51 13.07
C TYR A 315 4.47 12.86 12.53
N TRP A 316 5.02 13.98 13.04
CA TRP A 316 4.54 15.32 12.69
C TRP A 316 4.57 15.62 11.18
N PHE A 317 5.53 15.05 10.44
CA PHE A 317 5.69 15.31 9.01
C PHE A 317 4.65 14.54 8.20
N GLU A 318 4.47 13.26 8.54
CA GLU A 318 3.47 12.38 7.97
C GLU A 318 2.06 12.89 8.25
N ASP A 319 1.75 13.22 9.50
CA ASP A 319 0.44 13.71 9.92
C ASP A 319 0.04 14.98 9.19
N GLU A 320 0.98 15.90 8.99
CA GLU A 320 0.71 17.16 8.31
C GLU A 320 0.43 16.95 6.81
N LEU A 321 1.17 16.06 6.13
CA LEU A 321 0.94 15.74 4.72
C LEU A 321 -0.30 14.86 4.51
N MET A 322 -0.52 13.85 5.36
CA MET A 322 -1.72 13.00 5.30
C MET A 322 -2.98 13.82 5.59
N SER A 323 -2.94 14.77 6.53
CA SER A 323 -4.10 15.66 6.77
C SER A 323 -4.54 16.44 5.52
N ILE A 324 -3.59 16.79 4.65
CA ILE A 324 -3.88 17.44 3.37
C ILE A 324 -4.56 16.45 2.43
N ASN A 325 -4.00 15.25 2.27
CA ASN A 325 -4.59 14.20 1.44
C ASN A 325 -5.96 13.79 1.94
N HIS A 326 -6.16 13.71 3.26
CA HIS A 326 -7.44 13.44 3.90
C HIS A 326 -8.51 14.45 3.51
N ALA A 327 -8.16 15.73 3.49
CA ALA A 327 -9.07 16.78 3.06
C ALA A 327 -9.45 16.67 1.57
N CYS A 328 -8.49 16.30 0.71
CA CYS A 328 -8.75 16.01 -0.70
C CYS A 328 -9.62 14.76 -0.90
N VAL A 329 -9.35 13.66 -0.20
CA VAL A 329 -10.17 12.43 -0.26
C VAL A 329 -11.62 12.73 0.14
N ASN A 330 -11.82 13.46 1.24
CA ASN A 330 -13.16 13.89 1.66
C ASN A 330 -13.86 14.76 0.61
N TYR A 331 -13.11 15.61 -0.11
CA TYR A 331 -13.65 16.40 -1.22
C TYR A 331 -14.09 15.51 -2.38
N LEU A 332 -13.25 14.56 -2.81
CA LEU A 332 -13.55 13.65 -3.91
C LEU A 332 -14.77 12.76 -3.61
N ILE A 333 -14.91 12.27 -2.37
CA ILE A 333 -16.08 11.50 -1.94
C ILE A 333 -17.35 12.35 -2.01
N LYS A 334 -17.30 13.60 -1.53
CA LYS A 334 -18.45 14.51 -1.62
C LYS A 334 -18.86 14.80 -3.07
N LYS A 335 -17.91 14.79 -4.01
CA LYS A 335 -18.15 14.97 -5.45
C LYS A 335 -18.49 13.65 -6.18
N ASN A 336 -18.47 12.51 -5.50
CA ASN A 336 -18.59 11.16 -6.08
C ASN A 336 -17.56 10.87 -7.19
N ASP A 337 -16.37 11.48 -7.13
CA ASP A 337 -15.28 11.22 -8.08
C ASP A 337 -14.46 10.01 -7.63
N PHE A 338 -15.07 8.84 -7.79
CA PHE A 338 -14.47 7.56 -7.40
C PHE A 338 -13.34 7.13 -8.35
N SER A 339 -13.30 7.64 -9.58
CA SER A 339 -12.23 7.33 -10.55
C SER A 339 -10.88 7.92 -10.10
N THR A 340 -10.91 9.18 -9.65
CA THR A 340 -9.72 9.83 -9.10
C THR A 340 -9.28 9.17 -7.78
N LEU A 341 -10.23 8.79 -6.93
CA LEU A 341 -9.93 8.06 -5.69
C LEU A 341 -9.33 6.68 -5.95
N TYR A 342 -9.86 5.93 -6.91
CA TYR A 342 -9.30 4.65 -7.34
C TYR A 342 -7.82 4.79 -7.71
N SER A 343 -7.49 5.80 -8.53
CA SER A 343 -6.11 6.06 -8.95
C SER A 343 -5.20 6.44 -7.78
N TYR A 344 -5.73 7.17 -6.78
CA TYR A 344 -4.98 7.47 -5.55
C TYR A 344 -4.71 6.22 -4.71
N PHE A 345 -5.71 5.33 -4.59
CA PHE A 345 -5.60 4.10 -3.79
C PHE A 345 -4.54 3.16 -4.38
N ALA A 346 -4.47 3.04 -5.71
CA ALA A 346 -3.41 2.29 -6.38
C ALA A 346 -2.00 2.80 -6.03
N VAL A 347 -1.80 4.11 -5.90
CA VAL A 347 -0.52 4.68 -5.46
C VAL A 347 -0.29 4.45 -3.96
N PHE A 348 -1.34 4.59 -3.15
CA PHE A 348 -1.28 4.33 -1.70
C PHE A 348 -1.00 2.86 -1.35
N GLU A 349 -1.43 1.92 -2.19
CA GLU A 349 -1.09 0.50 -2.09
C GLU A 349 0.41 0.28 -2.27
N SER A 350 1.02 0.95 -3.27
CA SER A 350 2.43 0.76 -3.61
C SER A 350 3.42 1.10 -2.48
N ILE A 351 3.05 1.95 -1.52
CA ILE A 351 3.93 2.37 -0.42
C ILE A 351 3.94 1.39 0.78
N CYS A 352 3.08 0.35 0.78
CA CYS A 352 2.98 -0.65 1.86
C CYS A 352 4.34 -1.32 2.15
N LYS A 353 5.05 -1.70 1.07
CA LYS A 353 6.40 -2.29 1.15
C LYS A 353 7.37 -1.41 1.93
N SER A 354 7.37 -0.10 1.64
CA SER A 354 8.25 0.85 2.29
C SER A 354 7.86 1.06 3.75
N ALA A 355 6.56 1.09 4.07
CA ALA A 355 6.07 1.17 5.44
C ALA A 355 6.57 -0.02 6.29
N ILE A 356 6.45 -1.24 5.79
CA ILE A 356 6.88 -2.44 6.52
C ILE A 356 8.40 -2.50 6.62
N LYS A 357 9.13 -2.28 5.52
CA LYS A 357 10.60 -2.34 5.53
C LYS A 357 11.23 -1.31 6.47
N GLN A 358 10.64 -0.13 6.60
CA GLN A 358 11.17 0.96 7.44
C GLN A 358 10.55 1.03 8.84
N LYS A 359 9.79 0.00 9.25
CA LYS A 359 9.15 -0.09 10.58
C LYS A 359 8.08 0.98 10.86
N GLU A 360 7.41 1.45 9.81
CA GLU A 360 6.31 2.44 9.86
C GLU A 360 4.94 1.79 9.61
N ALA A 361 4.87 0.45 9.63
CA ALA A 361 3.64 -0.31 9.37
C ALA A 361 2.46 0.08 10.28
N ASN A 362 2.71 0.42 11.55
CA ASN A 362 1.65 0.87 12.48
C ASN A 362 1.01 2.19 12.02
N TYR A 363 1.81 3.10 11.48
CA TYR A 363 1.30 4.36 10.93
C TYR A 363 0.45 4.10 9.69
N TYR A 364 0.99 3.29 8.78
CA TYR A 364 0.30 2.91 7.55
C TYR A 364 -1.04 2.21 7.80
N MET A 365 -1.11 1.31 8.80
CA MET A 365 -2.37 0.68 9.21
C MET A 365 -3.39 1.70 9.74
N GLY A 366 -2.96 2.69 10.52
CA GLY A 366 -3.84 3.77 10.98
C GLY A 366 -4.46 4.57 9.82
N GLU A 367 -3.70 4.76 8.74
CA GLU A 367 -4.18 5.40 7.51
C GLU A 367 -5.15 4.51 6.73
N ILE A 368 -4.90 3.19 6.65
CA ILE A 368 -5.85 2.21 6.10
C ILE A 368 -7.17 2.25 6.89
N ASP A 369 -7.11 2.29 8.22
CA ASP A 369 -8.29 2.34 9.09
C ASP A 369 -9.09 3.63 8.90
N TRP A 370 -8.40 4.76 8.70
CA TRP A 370 -9.05 6.01 8.35
C TRP A 370 -9.79 5.90 7.01
N LEU A 371 -9.16 5.35 5.98
CA LEU A 371 -9.78 5.12 4.67
C LEU A 371 -10.98 4.16 4.78
N LYS A 372 -10.83 3.05 5.51
CA LYS A 372 -11.90 2.09 5.82
C LYS A 372 -13.11 2.80 6.42
N ASN A 373 -12.92 3.59 7.48
CA ASN A 373 -14.01 4.30 8.17
C ASN A 373 -14.74 5.25 7.23
N ILE A 374 -14.00 5.91 6.35
CA ILE A 374 -14.57 6.81 5.36
C ILE A 374 -15.41 6.07 4.31
N ILE A 375 -14.92 4.95 3.80
CA ILE A 375 -15.68 4.12 2.84
C ILE A 375 -16.92 3.49 3.49
N GLN A 376 -16.82 3.08 4.77
CA GLN A 376 -17.98 2.62 5.53
C GLN A 376 -19.06 3.70 5.66
N ASN A 377 -18.64 4.95 5.89
CA ASN A 377 -19.54 6.09 5.98
C ASN A 377 -20.16 6.43 4.61
N SER A 378 -19.38 6.42 3.52
CA SER A 378 -19.89 6.69 2.18
C SER A 378 -20.88 5.63 1.71
N ALA A 379 -20.71 4.38 2.13
CA ALA A 379 -21.65 3.30 1.84
C ALA A 379 -23.07 3.56 2.39
N ASN A 380 -23.26 4.46 3.36
CA ASN A 380 -24.61 4.89 3.80
C ASN A 380 -25.29 5.84 2.81
N SER A 381 -24.50 6.65 2.09
CA SER A 381 -25.01 7.71 1.21
C SER A 381 -25.11 7.30 -0.25
N ILE A 382 -24.37 6.26 -0.66
CA ILE A 382 -24.38 5.77 -2.03
C ILE A 382 -25.71 5.02 -2.24
N LYS A 383 -26.58 5.59 -3.09
CA LYS A 383 -27.73 4.83 -3.60
C LYS A 383 -27.16 3.62 -4.32
N ALA A 384 -27.49 2.44 -3.79
CA ALA A 384 -27.06 1.17 -4.33
C ALA A 384 -27.32 1.13 -5.84
N TYR A 385 -26.56 0.26 -6.52
CA TYR A 385 -26.58 -0.12 -7.94
C TYR A 385 -25.44 0.46 -8.78
N GLU A 386 -24.42 -0.39 -8.95
CA GLU A 386 -23.49 -0.46 -10.10
C GLU A 386 -22.51 0.70 -10.29
N ASN A 387 -22.04 1.34 -9.22
CA ASN A 387 -20.85 2.20 -9.35
C ASN A 387 -19.58 1.34 -9.40
N ILE A 388 -19.18 0.91 -10.60
CA ILE A 388 -17.97 0.10 -10.85
C ILE A 388 -16.73 0.73 -10.20
N ALA A 389 -16.62 2.07 -10.24
CA ALA A 389 -15.49 2.77 -9.62
C ALA A 389 -15.50 2.65 -8.08
N PHE A 390 -16.66 2.65 -7.44
CA PHE A 390 -16.76 2.39 -6.00
C PHE A 390 -16.38 0.95 -5.64
N ALA A 391 -16.82 -0.02 -6.45
CA ALA A 391 -16.41 -1.41 -6.25
C ALA A 391 -14.89 -1.60 -6.43
N GLY A 392 -14.26 -0.90 -7.37
CA GLY A 392 -12.80 -0.86 -7.50
C GLY A 392 -12.09 -0.28 -6.28
N ILE A 393 -12.70 0.71 -5.59
CA ILE A 393 -12.16 1.22 -4.31
C ILE A 393 -12.24 0.15 -3.21
N VAL A 394 -13.34 -0.61 -3.15
CA VAL A 394 -13.49 -1.73 -2.20
C VAL A 394 -12.44 -2.81 -2.48
N GLU A 395 -12.20 -3.11 -3.75
CA GLU A 395 -11.14 -4.05 -4.15
C GLU A 395 -9.76 -3.58 -3.67
N HIS A 396 -9.39 -2.31 -3.88
CA HIS A 396 -8.14 -1.77 -3.36
C HIS A 396 -8.04 -1.87 -1.83
N ILE A 397 -9.12 -1.60 -1.09
CA ILE A 397 -9.08 -1.80 0.37
C ILE A 397 -8.80 -3.25 0.74
N SER A 398 -9.38 -4.20 0.01
CA SER A 398 -9.10 -5.63 0.21
C SER A 398 -7.63 -5.98 -0.04
N LEU A 399 -7.01 -5.33 -1.03
CA LEU A 399 -5.59 -5.48 -1.39
C LEU A 399 -4.67 -4.84 -0.35
N LEU A 400 -5.01 -3.67 0.20
CA LEU A 400 -4.22 -3.03 1.27
C LEU A 400 -4.02 -3.97 2.46
N TYR A 401 -5.07 -4.68 2.88
CA TYR A 401 -4.98 -5.68 3.95
C TYR A 401 -4.21 -6.94 3.52
N LEU A 402 -4.34 -7.38 2.25
CA LEU A 402 -3.56 -8.50 1.72
C LEU A 402 -2.06 -8.19 1.74
N ASP A 403 -1.69 -6.98 1.34
CA ASP A 403 -0.32 -6.54 1.22
C ASP A 403 0.38 -6.48 2.58
N ILE A 404 -0.34 -6.16 3.66
CA ILE A 404 0.20 -6.29 5.03
C ILE A 404 0.67 -7.73 5.28
N ILE A 405 -0.09 -8.74 4.87
CA ILE A 405 0.28 -10.17 5.03
C ILE A 405 1.49 -10.51 4.17
N LEU A 406 1.47 -10.11 2.89
CA LEU A 406 2.50 -10.42 1.91
C LEU A 406 3.84 -9.76 2.23
N GLU A 407 3.83 -8.45 2.46
CA GLU A 407 5.05 -7.67 2.74
C GLU A 407 5.61 -8.00 4.14
N SER A 408 4.78 -8.35 5.13
CA SER A 408 5.27 -8.89 6.41
C SER A 408 5.96 -10.24 6.22
N SER A 409 5.40 -11.12 5.38
CA SER A 409 6.03 -12.41 5.05
C SER A 409 7.39 -12.21 4.38
N LYS A 410 7.48 -11.26 3.44
CA LYS A 410 8.75 -10.89 2.78
C LYS A 410 9.74 -10.27 3.76
N TYR A 411 9.29 -9.46 4.71
CA TYR A 411 10.14 -8.91 5.77
C TYR A 411 10.74 -10.04 6.62
N PHE A 412 9.93 -11.01 7.05
CA PHE A 412 10.41 -12.17 7.81
C PHE A 412 11.40 -13.03 7.02
N GLN A 413 11.13 -13.25 5.73
CA GLN A 413 12.02 -14.02 4.87
C GLN A 413 13.41 -13.39 4.74
N ASN A 414 13.50 -12.06 4.71
CA ASN A 414 14.73 -11.31 4.46
C ASN A 414 15.44 -10.80 5.73
N LEU A 415 14.90 -11.05 6.92
CA LEU A 415 15.48 -10.55 8.16
C LEU A 415 16.76 -11.32 8.51
N ASP A 416 17.90 -10.64 8.41
CA ASP A 416 19.20 -11.13 8.88
C ASP A 416 19.65 -10.36 10.14
N ILE A 417 19.38 -10.97 11.30
CA ILE A 417 19.74 -10.37 12.59
C ILE A 417 21.26 -10.32 12.84
N ASP A 418 22.03 -11.24 12.24
CA ASP A 418 23.47 -11.27 12.41
C ASP A 418 24.14 -10.14 11.63
N GLU A 419 23.70 -9.90 10.39
CA GLU A 419 24.16 -8.77 9.59
C GLU A 419 23.84 -7.43 10.27
N ILE A 420 22.60 -7.26 10.74
CA ILE A 420 22.17 -6.05 11.45
C ILE A 420 23.03 -5.83 12.71
N SER A 421 23.23 -6.89 13.50
CA SER A 421 24.01 -6.80 14.74
C SER A 421 25.48 -6.49 14.48
N LYS A 422 26.07 -7.10 13.44
CA LYS A 422 27.44 -6.83 13.01
C LYS A 422 27.64 -5.37 12.64
N SER A 423 26.73 -4.81 11.84
CA SER A 423 26.76 -3.39 11.44
C SER A 423 26.68 -2.44 12.64
N VAL A 424 25.84 -2.76 13.64
CA VAL A 424 25.75 -1.99 14.90
C VAL A 424 27.05 -2.03 15.69
N ILE A 425 27.64 -3.23 15.84
CA ILE A 425 28.91 -3.43 16.54
C ILE A 425 30.04 -2.64 15.86
N GLU A 426 30.20 -2.79 14.55
CA GLU A 426 31.20 -2.06 13.76
C GLU A 426 31.02 -0.54 13.89
N GLY A 427 29.78 -0.05 13.89
CA GLY A 427 29.46 1.37 14.10
C GLY A 427 29.91 1.87 15.48
N ILE A 428 29.63 1.12 16.55
CA ILE A 428 30.04 1.44 17.93
C ILE A 428 31.58 1.49 18.04
N ASP A 429 32.25 0.50 17.44
CA ASP A 429 33.70 0.33 17.55
C ASP A 429 34.48 1.42 16.80
N THR A 430 33.83 2.24 15.96
CA THR A 430 34.44 3.44 15.38
C THR A 430 34.80 4.52 16.41
N GLY A 431 34.19 4.49 17.61
CA GLY A 431 34.40 5.52 18.65
C GLY A 431 33.84 6.91 18.32
N ASN A 432 33.05 7.02 17.25
CA ASN A 432 32.41 8.26 16.86
C ASN A 432 31.27 8.66 17.82
N SER A 433 30.85 9.92 17.75
CA SER A 433 29.72 10.38 18.56
C SER A 433 28.42 9.68 18.16
N TYR A 434 27.49 9.51 19.11
CA TYR A 434 26.19 8.87 18.87
C TYR A 434 25.46 9.43 17.62
N ASN A 435 25.40 10.76 17.48
CA ASN A 435 24.70 11.41 16.37
C ASN A 435 25.34 11.16 14.98
N SER A 436 26.62 10.80 14.95
CA SER A 436 27.34 10.47 13.72
C SER A 436 27.19 9.01 13.29
N ILE A 437 26.86 8.09 14.20
CA ILE A 437 26.76 6.66 13.86
C ILE A 437 25.34 6.36 13.37
N ARG A 438 25.22 6.08 12.08
CA ARG A 438 23.94 5.90 11.38
C ARG A 438 23.17 4.69 11.90
N GLU A 439 23.86 3.63 12.26
CA GLU A 439 23.34 2.29 12.59
C GLU A 439 22.65 2.25 13.97
N ILE A 440 22.97 3.20 14.85
CA ILE A 440 22.47 3.24 16.23
C ILE A 440 21.60 4.46 16.52
N ARG A 441 21.77 5.58 15.79
CA ARG A 441 21.17 6.85 16.20
C ARG A 441 19.65 6.90 16.14
N GLY A 442 19.03 6.07 15.30
CA GLY A 442 17.57 5.97 15.21
C GLY A 442 16.95 4.81 16.00
N ARG A 443 17.74 4.07 16.78
CA ARG A 443 17.27 2.92 17.58
C ARG A 443 16.58 3.35 18.87
N GLU A 444 15.84 2.42 19.47
CA GLU A 444 14.98 2.68 20.64
C GLU A 444 15.79 2.75 21.95
N TYR A 445 16.81 1.89 22.12
CA TYR A 445 17.61 1.81 23.34
C TYR A 445 18.76 2.83 23.42
N ILE A 446 18.46 4.11 23.14
CA ILE A 446 19.42 5.23 23.02
C ILE A 446 20.42 5.31 24.18
N GLU A 447 19.91 5.25 25.41
CA GLU A 447 20.74 5.40 26.62
C GLU A 447 21.74 4.26 26.81
N ILE A 448 21.41 3.05 26.33
CA ILE A 448 22.33 1.90 26.38
C ILE A 448 23.46 2.13 25.37
N TYR A 449 23.15 2.47 24.13
CA TYR A 449 24.17 2.75 23.12
C TYR A 449 25.06 3.93 23.52
N LYS A 450 24.50 5.00 24.11
CA LYS A 450 25.29 6.13 24.64
C LYS A 450 26.24 5.71 25.76
N LYS A 451 25.82 4.80 26.65
CA LYS A 451 26.70 4.25 27.70
C LYS A 451 27.84 3.42 27.12
N ILE A 452 27.55 2.54 26.16
CA ILE A 452 28.58 1.73 25.48
C ILE A 452 29.58 2.63 24.75
N LEU A 453 29.13 3.68 24.06
CA LEU A 453 30.03 4.66 23.43
C LEU A 453 30.88 5.43 24.44
N THR A 454 30.36 5.66 25.65
CA THR A 454 31.13 6.28 26.73
C THR A 454 32.26 5.37 27.20
N GLU A 455 32.04 4.05 27.23
CA GLU A 455 33.10 3.06 27.48
C GLU A 455 34.20 3.19 26.43
N VAL A 456 33.85 3.16 25.14
CA VAL A 456 34.83 3.30 24.04
C VAL A 456 35.60 4.62 24.12
N TYR A 457 34.92 5.72 24.48
CA TYR A 457 35.55 7.03 24.63
C TYR A 457 36.51 7.11 25.84
N ALA A 458 36.14 6.49 26.96
CA ALA A 458 36.92 6.54 28.20
C ALA A 458 38.09 5.54 28.20
N GLU A 459 37.85 4.32 27.72
CA GLU A 459 38.76 3.18 27.83
C GLU A 459 39.49 2.87 26.51
N GLY A 460 39.14 3.57 25.42
CA GLY A 460 39.71 3.39 24.08
C GLY A 460 39.26 2.12 23.36
N HIS A 461 38.46 1.27 24.01
CA HIS A 461 37.90 0.05 23.48
C HIS A 461 36.59 -0.28 24.19
N ARG A 462 35.78 -1.15 23.60
CA ARG A 462 34.51 -1.58 24.18
C ARG A 462 34.74 -2.66 25.24
N ILE A 463 34.14 -2.49 26.42
CA ILE A 463 34.12 -3.51 27.49
C ILE A 463 32.86 -4.39 27.34
N THR A 464 31.74 -3.78 26.97
CA THR A 464 30.47 -4.48 26.72
C THR A 464 30.64 -5.63 25.72
N PRO A 465 30.21 -6.87 26.06
CA PRO A 465 30.36 -8.03 25.18
C PRO A 465 29.37 -8.03 24.01
N ASP A 466 29.76 -8.65 22.88
CA ASP A 466 28.94 -8.73 21.64
C ASP A 466 27.54 -9.28 21.90
N TRP A 467 27.44 -10.32 22.73
CA TRP A 467 26.18 -11.00 22.98
C TRP A 467 25.12 -10.06 23.58
N LEU A 468 25.54 -9.07 24.39
CA LEU A 468 24.62 -8.12 25.00
C LEU A 468 24.08 -7.12 23.97
N ILE A 469 24.93 -6.66 23.04
CA ILE A 469 24.50 -5.81 21.92
C ILE A 469 23.54 -6.58 21.02
N LYS A 470 23.89 -7.82 20.65
CA LYS A 470 23.04 -8.72 19.87
C LYS A 470 21.68 -8.93 20.53
N GLN A 471 21.63 -9.10 21.85
CA GLN A 471 20.37 -9.23 22.59
C GLN A 471 19.50 -7.97 22.46
N TYR A 472 20.05 -6.75 22.61
CA TYR A 472 19.26 -5.52 22.47
C TYR A 472 18.77 -5.30 21.04
N VAL A 473 19.61 -5.55 20.04
CA VAL A 473 19.21 -5.47 18.62
C VAL A 473 18.09 -6.48 18.33
N ALA A 474 18.25 -7.74 18.75
CA ALA A 474 17.25 -8.78 18.57
C ALA A 474 15.93 -8.47 19.30
N LYS A 475 16.00 -7.82 20.47
CA LYS A 475 14.82 -7.36 21.22
C LYS A 475 14.04 -6.30 20.45
N GLU A 476 14.71 -5.32 19.86
CA GLU A 476 14.05 -4.31 19.01
C GLU A 476 13.33 -4.94 17.82
N GLU A 477 13.99 -5.90 17.14
CA GLU A 477 13.36 -6.64 16.03
C GLU A 477 12.20 -7.51 16.52
N TYR A 478 12.33 -8.17 17.69
CA TYR A 478 11.29 -9.00 18.27
C TYR A 478 10.02 -8.21 18.60
N VAL A 479 10.17 -6.98 19.12
CA VAL A 479 9.03 -6.07 19.36
C VAL A 479 8.35 -5.72 18.05
N TYR A 480 9.12 -5.42 16.99
CA TYR A 480 8.54 -5.09 15.68
C TYR A 480 7.85 -6.30 15.03
N VAL A 481 8.44 -7.49 15.11
CA VAL A 481 7.83 -8.74 14.63
C VAL A 481 6.49 -9.01 15.34
N ASN A 482 6.42 -8.83 16.66
CA ASN A 482 5.15 -8.94 17.40
C ASN A 482 4.14 -7.87 16.96
N SER A 483 4.58 -6.65 16.66
CA SER A 483 3.73 -5.61 16.10
C SER A 483 3.14 -6.03 14.75
N LEU A 484 3.93 -6.64 13.87
CA LEU A 484 3.45 -7.15 12.58
C LEU A 484 2.41 -8.27 12.76
N PHE A 485 2.55 -9.12 13.78
CA PHE A 485 1.52 -10.12 14.11
C PHE A 485 0.19 -9.47 14.49
N ASP A 486 0.23 -8.44 15.33
CA ASP A 486 -0.97 -7.70 15.72
C ASP A 486 -1.60 -6.97 14.52
N LEU A 487 -0.80 -6.37 13.64
CA LEU A 487 -1.28 -5.71 12.42
C LEU A 487 -1.95 -6.67 11.43
N VAL A 488 -1.38 -7.86 11.24
CA VAL A 488 -1.97 -8.90 10.37
C VAL A 488 -3.29 -9.40 10.97
N LYS A 489 -3.33 -9.59 12.29
CA LYS A 489 -4.57 -9.92 12.99
C LYS A 489 -5.62 -8.82 12.77
N GLU A 490 -5.26 -7.55 13.01
CA GLU A 490 -6.13 -6.39 12.82
C GLU A 490 -6.64 -6.30 11.38
N SER A 491 -5.78 -6.54 10.39
CA SER A 491 -6.15 -6.58 8.96
C SER A 491 -7.24 -7.63 8.68
N ILE A 492 -7.11 -8.83 9.26
CA ILE A 492 -8.14 -9.88 9.17
C ILE A 492 -9.44 -9.43 9.84
N GLU A 493 -9.39 -8.85 11.05
CA GLU A 493 -10.61 -8.38 11.75
C GLU A 493 -11.29 -7.25 10.97
N HIS A 494 -10.52 -6.31 10.43
CA HIS A 494 -11.01 -5.14 9.74
C HIS A 494 -11.61 -5.48 8.38
N SER A 495 -10.94 -6.34 7.61
CA SER A 495 -11.46 -6.87 6.35
C SER A 495 -12.79 -7.63 6.58
N TYR A 496 -12.85 -8.46 7.64
CA TYR A 496 -14.06 -9.22 7.96
C TYR A 496 -15.20 -8.29 8.35
N SER A 497 -14.94 -7.32 9.24
CA SER A 497 -15.95 -6.34 9.68
C SER A 497 -16.53 -5.53 8.52
N LEU A 498 -15.70 -5.19 7.53
CA LEU A 498 -16.13 -4.46 6.35
C LEU A 498 -17.00 -5.35 5.44
N SER A 499 -16.61 -6.61 5.25
CA SER A 499 -17.41 -7.59 4.50
C SER A 499 -18.80 -7.80 5.12
N SER A 500 -18.89 -7.91 6.45
CA SER A 500 -20.16 -8.06 7.16
C SER A 500 -21.05 -6.82 7.02
N LEU A 501 -20.45 -5.62 7.07
CA LEU A 501 -21.19 -4.37 6.86
C LEU A 501 -21.80 -4.29 5.45
N PHE A 502 -21.05 -4.67 4.40
CA PHE A 502 -21.60 -4.69 3.04
C PHE A 502 -22.70 -5.74 2.88
N PHE A 503 -22.52 -6.91 3.50
CA PHE A 503 -23.53 -7.96 3.53
C PHE A 503 -24.84 -7.47 4.18
N GLU A 504 -24.78 -6.87 5.37
CA GLU A 504 -25.94 -6.34 6.10
C GLU A 504 -26.68 -5.25 5.30
N LYS A 505 -25.94 -4.41 4.57
CA LYS A 505 -26.50 -3.37 3.69
C LYS A 505 -26.99 -3.88 2.34
N ARG A 506 -26.90 -5.18 2.06
CA ARG A 506 -27.24 -5.81 0.77
C ARG A 506 -26.41 -5.29 -0.41
N MET A 507 -25.20 -4.81 -0.14
CA MET A 507 -24.20 -4.44 -1.14
C MET A 507 -23.44 -5.71 -1.56
N TYR A 508 -24.15 -6.62 -2.24
CA TYR A 508 -23.66 -7.99 -2.46
C TYR A 508 -22.45 -8.07 -3.38
N TYR A 509 -22.28 -7.14 -4.32
CA TYR A 509 -21.11 -7.10 -5.21
C TYR A 509 -19.83 -6.82 -4.41
N GLU A 510 -19.86 -5.76 -3.62
CA GLU A 510 -18.76 -5.33 -2.74
C GLU A 510 -18.49 -6.37 -1.64
N ALA A 511 -19.54 -6.98 -1.09
CA ALA A 511 -19.41 -8.08 -0.14
C ALA A 511 -18.72 -9.29 -0.77
N CYS A 512 -19.09 -9.69 -1.99
CA CYS A 512 -18.42 -10.79 -2.71
C CYS A 512 -16.93 -10.52 -2.89
N ILE A 513 -16.54 -9.33 -3.37
CA ILE A 513 -15.13 -8.93 -3.56
C ILE A 513 -14.32 -9.13 -2.26
N MET A 514 -14.86 -8.66 -1.13
CA MET A 514 -14.19 -8.78 0.16
C MET A 514 -14.13 -10.25 0.64
N LEU A 515 -15.23 -10.99 0.51
CA LEU A 515 -15.34 -12.37 1.02
C LEU A 515 -14.49 -13.35 0.22
N THR A 516 -14.37 -13.19 -1.10
CA THR A 516 -13.52 -14.06 -1.91
C THR A 516 -12.04 -13.84 -1.60
N ARG A 517 -11.64 -12.60 -1.31
CA ARG A 517 -10.26 -12.27 -0.90
C ARG A 517 -9.79 -13.00 0.36
N PHE A 518 -10.69 -13.38 1.26
CA PHE A 518 -10.34 -14.18 2.45
C PHE A 518 -9.79 -15.56 2.11
N TYR A 519 -10.23 -16.19 1.01
CA TYR A 519 -9.64 -17.45 0.57
C TYR A 519 -8.22 -17.26 0.05
N GLU A 520 -7.91 -16.11 -0.53
CA GLU A 520 -6.53 -15.76 -0.83
C GLU A 520 -5.70 -15.56 0.45
N TYR A 521 -6.26 -14.93 1.49
CA TYR A 521 -5.57 -14.78 2.78
C TYR A 521 -5.15 -16.14 3.35
N GLU A 522 -6.02 -17.16 3.27
CA GLU A 522 -5.72 -18.52 3.72
C GLU A 522 -4.41 -19.06 3.11
N SER A 523 -4.29 -18.94 1.78
CA SER A 523 -3.09 -19.36 1.06
C SER A 523 -1.85 -18.56 1.45
N LYS A 524 -1.97 -17.24 1.60
CA LYS A 524 -0.83 -16.38 1.94
C LYS A 524 -0.39 -16.51 3.39
N LEU A 525 -1.33 -16.76 4.31
CA LEU A 525 -1.06 -16.95 5.73
C LEU A 525 -0.22 -18.20 6.00
N SER A 526 -0.33 -19.25 5.19
CA SER A 526 0.54 -20.43 5.30
C SER A 526 2.03 -20.05 5.21
N ASN A 527 2.40 -19.26 4.19
CA ASN A 527 3.77 -18.75 4.04
C ASN A 527 4.16 -17.81 5.19
N PHE A 528 3.25 -16.94 5.60
CA PHE A 528 3.45 -16.03 6.73
C PHE A 528 3.83 -16.81 8.01
N TYR A 529 3.06 -17.84 8.37
CA TYR A 529 3.32 -18.64 9.57
C TYR A 529 4.66 -19.35 9.50
N GLN A 530 5.01 -19.93 8.35
CA GLN A 530 6.28 -20.61 8.14
C GLN A 530 7.47 -19.69 8.40
N TYR A 531 7.46 -18.48 7.83
CA TYR A 531 8.56 -17.53 8.01
C TYR A 531 8.54 -16.88 9.40
N ALA A 532 7.36 -16.57 9.93
CA ALA A 532 7.19 -15.99 11.27
C ALA A 532 7.77 -16.90 12.37
N ASP A 533 7.43 -18.19 12.36
CA ASP A 533 7.93 -19.16 13.35
C ASP A 533 9.46 -19.30 13.29
N ARG A 534 10.03 -19.33 12.07
CA ARG A 534 11.48 -19.37 11.87
C ARG A 534 12.16 -18.14 12.44
N VAL A 535 11.66 -16.94 12.12
CA VAL A 535 12.22 -15.67 12.62
C VAL A 535 12.10 -15.58 14.13
N GLU A 536 10.95 -15.94 14.69
CA GLU A 536 10.72 -15.87 16.12
C GLU A 536 11.69 -16.78 16.90
N LYS A 537 11.86 -18.03 16.44
CA LYS A 537 12.84 -18.97 16.99
C LYS A 537 14.26 -18.45 16.85
N ASN A 538 14.59 -17.77 15.75
CA ASN A 538 15.93 -17.21 15.55
C ASN A 538 16.23 -16.06 16.51
N LEU A 539 15.30 -15.11 16.67
CA LEU A 539 15.45 -13.97 17.57
C LEU A 539 15.57 -14.42 19.04
N LYS A 540 14.79 -15.41 19.46
CA LYS A 540 14.84 -15.97 20.83
C LYS A 540 16.19 -16.59 21.20
N LYS A 541 17.03 -17.01 20.23
CA LYS A 541 18.39 -17.50 20.52
C LYS A 541 19.29 -16.43 21.14
N TYR A 542 19.00 -15.15 20.88
CA TYR A 542 19.74 -14.01 21.41
C TYR A 542 19.27 -13.58 22.80
N HIS A 543 18.18 -14.15 23.33
CA HIS A 543 17.69 -13.88 24.67
C HIS A 543 18.47 -14.70 25.71
N LEU A 544 19.66 -14.22 26.08
CA LEU A 544 20.57 -14.91 27.00
C LEU A 544 20.36 -14.49 28.46
N ASP A 545 20.12 -13.21 28.71
CA ASP A 545 19.79 -12.72 30.06
C ASP A 545 18.29 -12.83 30.35
N SER A 546 17.94 -13.87 31.12
CA SER A 546 16.56 -14.12 31.58
C SER A 546 15.95 -13.01 32.45
N LYS A 547 16.75 -12.10 33.03
CA LYS A 547 16.24 -10.95 33.80
C LYS A 547 15.61 -9.91 32.88
N ASP A 548 16.09 -9.79 31.65
CA ASP A 548 15.51 -8.92 30.64
C ASP A 548 14.26 -9.58 30.04
N LYS A 549 13.08 -9.22 30.55
CA LYS A 549 11.83 -9.86 30.11
C LYS A 549 11.42 -9.38 28.71
N TRP A 550 11.24 -10.33 27.81
CA TRP A 550 10.63 -10.12 26.50
C TRP A 550 9.14 -10.47 26.56
N ASP A 551 8.33 -9.81 25.74
CA ASP A 551 6.91 -10.16 25.61
C ASP A 551 6.74 -11.60 25.09
N GLY A 552 5.60 -12.23 25.39
CA GLY A 552 5.25 -13.51 24.80
C GLY A 552 4.90 -13.38 23.30
N SER A 553 5.07 -14.48 22.55
CA SER A 553 4.66 -14.55 21.14
C SER A 553 3.19 -14.20 20.98
N ARG A 554 2.89 -13.39 19.96
CA ARG A 554 1.52 -13.05 19.57
C ARG A 554 1.03 -13.82 18.33
N LEU A 555 1.87 -14.65 17.72
CA LEU A 555 1.59 -15.35 16.46
C LEU A 555 0.31 -16.20 16.49
N ALA A 556 0.12 -16.98 17.57
CA ALA A 556 -1.05 -17.86 17.72
C ALA A 556 -2.39 -17.09 17.73
N ARG A 557 -2.38 -15.79 18.04
CA ARG A 557 -3.59 -14.95 18.03
C ARG A 557 -4.07 -14.66 16.60
N VAL A 558 -3.16 -14.65 15.63
CA VAL A 558 -3.48 -14.44 14.21
C VAL A 558 -4.27 -15.63 13.69
N ASP A 559 -3.77 -16.84 13.93
CA ASP A 559 -4.38 -18.10 13.48
C ASP A 559 -5.78 -18.30 14.07
N LYS A 560 -5.89 -18.15 15.39
CA LYS A 560 -7.18 -18.20 16.07
C LYS A 560 -8.18 -17.22 15.45
N LYS A 561 -7.75 -15.99 15.17
CA LYS A 561 -8.64 -14.98 14.62
C LYS A 561 -9.08 -15.30 13.19
N PHE A 562 -8.17 -15.79 12.37
CA PHE A 562 -8.49 -16.21 11.00
C PHE A 562 -9.52 -17.34 11.00
N ILE A 563 -9.31 -18.39 11.80
CA ILE A 563 -10.23 -19.53 11.93
C ILE A 563 -11.62 -19.05 12.40
N ASP A 564 -11.67 -18.17 13.40
CA ASP A 564 -12.93 -17.61 13.91
C ASP A 564 -13.72 -16.88 12.80
N CYS A 565 -13.04 -16.08 11.96
CA CYS A 565 -13.67 -15.40 10.82
C CYS A 565 -14.12 -16.39 9.72
N LYS A 566 -13.29 -17.40 9.41
CA LYS A 566 -13.53 -18.39 8.34
C LYS A 566 -14.81 -19.20 8.56
N LYS A 567 -15.15 -19.56 9.81
CA LYS A 567 -16.37 -20.35 10.14
C LYS A 567 -17.68 -19.73 9.61
N GLY A 568 -17.77 -18.40 9.59
CA GLY A 568 -18.96 -17.67 9.12
C GLY A 568 -18.99 -17.47 7.60
N LEU A 569 -17.85 -17.59 6.94
CA LEU A 569 -17.61 -17.07 5.61
C LEU A 569 -18.36 -17.82 4.49
N PRO A 570 -18.40 -19.17 4.45
CA PRO A 570 -19.14 -19.93 3.43
C PRO A 570 -20.62 -19.53 3.33
N ALA A 571 -21.27 -19.31 4.47
CA ALA A 571 -22.69 -18.97 4.52
C ALA A 571 -22.96 -17.54 3.99
N MET A 572 -22.11 -16.57 4.33
CA MET A 572 -22.23 -15.20 3.80
C MET A 572 -21.98 -15.18 2.30
N LEU A 573 -20.90 -15.83 1.85
CA LEU A 573 -20.53 -15.86 0.43
C LEU A 573 -21.62 -16.52 -0.42
N MET A 574 -22.19 -17.65 0.02
CA MET A 574 -23.33 -18.30 -0.64
C MET A 574 -24.49 -17.32 -0.83
N GLN A 575 -24.87 -16.59 0.22
CA GLN A 575 -26.01 -15.67 0.17
C GLN A 575 -25.73 -14.47 -0.75
N CYS A 576 -24.56 -13.83 -0.61
CA CYS A 576 -24.16 -12.71 -1.47
C CYS A 576 -24.10 -13.12 -2.93
N SER A 577 -23.38 -14.19 -3.25
CA SER A 577 -23.14 -14.60 -4.63
C SER A 577 -24.43 -15.04 -5.31
N SER A 578 -25.29 -15.80 -4.61
CA SER A 578 -26.58 -16.23 -5.14
C SER A 578 -27.50 -15.03 -5.42
N ALA A 579 -27.63 -14.11 -4.45
CA ALA A 579 -28.48 -12.95 -4.61
C ALA A 579 -27.97 -12.00 -5.71
N PHE A 580 -26.65 -11.85 -5.84
CA PHE A 580 -26.03 -11.06 -6.90
C PHE A 580 -26.23 -11.69 -8.28
N ALA A 581 -26.00 -13.01 -8.41
CA ALA A 581 -26.14 -13.73 -9.67
C ALA A 581 -27.58 -13.73 -10.20
N ILE A 582 -28.57 -14.02 -9.35
CA ILE A 582 -30.00 -14.01 -9.72
C ILE A 582 -30.41 -12.64 -10.25
N LYS A 583 -29.95 -11.59 -9.59
CA LYS A 583 -30.28 -10.21 -9.94
C LYS A 583 -29.65 -9.75 -11.26
N ASN A 584 -28.45 -10.23 -11.58
CA ASN A 584 -27.69 -9.84 -12.77
C ASN A 584 -27.62 -10.95 -13.83
N TRP A 585 -28.57 -11.88 -13.80
CA TRP A 585 -28.53 -13.10 -14.60
C TRP A 585 -28.35 -12.83 -16.10
N ASP A 586 -29.02 -11.81 -16.64
CA ASP A 586 -28.96 -11.46 -18.06
C ASP A 586 -27.65 -10.78 -18.48
N ARG A 587 -26.97 -10.09 -17.54
CA ARG A 587 -25.72 -9.33 -17.75
C ARG A 587 -24.51 -9.99 -17.09
N ARG A 588 -24.60 -11.28 -16.82
CA ARG A 588 -23.59 -12.03 -16.04
C ARG A 588 -22.18 -12.07 -16.65
N GLU A 589 -22.04 -11.86 -17.96
CA GLU A 589 -20.73 -11.74 -18.64
C GLU A 589 -19.99 -10.43 -18.34
N GLU A 590 -20.69 -9.42 -17.81
CA GLU A 590 -20.09 -8.12 -17.46
C GLU A 590 -19.43 -8.13 -16.07
N TYR A 591 -19.59 -9.20 -15.31
CA TYR A 591 -19.15 -9.31 -13.92
C TYR A 591 -18.33 -10.59 -13.67
N PRO A 592 -17.49 -10.63 -12.61
CA PRO A 592 -16.83 -11.86 -12.17
C PRO A 592 -17.82 -12.97 -11.79
N ASP A 593 -17.45 -14.23 -12.03
CA ASP A 593 -18.24 -15.42 -11.67
C ASP A 593 -18.17 -15.73 -10.17
N PHE A 594 -18.76 -14.86 -9.35
CA PHE A 594 -18.82 -15.06 -7.90
C PHE A 594 -19.65 -16.28 -7.50
N LEU A 595 -20.61 -16.69 -8.33
CA LEU A 595 -21.43 -17.87 -8.04
C LEU A 595 -20.60 -19.14 -8.16
N GLY A 596 -19.85 -19.28 -9.25
CA GLY A 596 -18.93 -20.38 -9.46
C GLY A 596 -17.79 -20.39 -8.44
N GLU A 597 -17.19 -19.24 -8.15
CA GLU A 597 -16.16 -19.11 -7.12
C GLU A 597 -16.69 -19.55 -5.74
N SER A 598 -17.89 -19.09 -5.37
CA SER A 598 -18.59 -19.49 -4.14
C SER A 598 -18.83 -21.00 -4.07
N TYR A 599 -19.38 -21.59 -5.13
CA TYR A 599 -19.65 -23.03 -5.18
C TYR A 599 -18.38 -23.85 -4.98
N ASN A 600 -17.30 -23.52 -5.70
CA ASN A 600 -16.04 -24.26 -5.62
C ASN A 600 -15.38 -24.13 -4.25
N HIS A 601 -15.38 -22.93 -3.66
CA HIS A 601 -14.82 -22.74 -2.32
C HIS A 601 -15.62 -23.44 -1.22
N ILE A 602 -16.96 -23.42 -1.30
CA ILE A 602 -17.80 -24.16 -0.34
C ILE A 602 -17.56 -25.67 -0.48
N ALA A 603 -17.38 -26.18 -1.69
CA ALA A 603 -17.04 -27.58 -1.92
C ALA A 603 -15.70 -27.96 -1.25
N GLU A 604 -14.64 -27.18 -1.47
CA GLU A 604 -13.32 -27.37 -0.82
C GLU A 604 -13.44 -27.29 0.71
N ASP A 605 -14.08 -26.25 1.25
CA ASP A 605 -14.28 -26.08 2.69
C ASP A 605 -15.09 -27.24 3.31
N THR A 606 -15.99 -27.86 2.55
CA THR A 606 -16.73 -29.04 2.99
C THR A 606 -15.81 -30.26 3.09
N VAL A 607 -14.94 -30.47 2.09
CA VAL A 607 -13.96 -31.56 2.09
C VAL A 607 -12.92 -31.38 3.20
N VAL A 608 -12.44 -30.16 3.42
CA VAL A 608 -11.53 -29.82 4.53
C VAL A 608 -12.18 -30.11 5.89
N ALA A 609 -13.47 -29.81 6.06
CA ALA A 609 -14.19 -30.15 7.28
C ALA A 609 -14.27 -31.67 7.54
N ILE A 610 -14.43 -32.49 6.48
CA ILE A 610 -14.35 -33.96 6.59
C ILE A 610 -12.97 -34.37 7.12
N VAL A 611 -11.89 -33.92 6.47
CA VAL A 611 -10.51 -34.29 6.81
C VAL A 611 -10.13 -33.88 8.23
N ASN A 612 -10.61 -32.71 8.68
CA ASN A 612 -10.36 -32.22 10.04
C ASN A 612 -11.29 -32.82 11.09
N SER A 613 -12.20 -33.72 10.71
CA SER A 613 -13.26 -34.26 11.59
C SER A 613 -14.14 -33.17 12.24
N ASP A 614 -14.28 -32.01 11.59
CA ASP A 614 -15.10 -30.89 12.07
C ASP A 614 -16.55 -31.08 11.61
N LYS A 615 -17.31 -31.84 12.42
CA LYS A 615 -18.68 -32.22 12.12
C LYS A 615 -19.63 -31.01 12.01
N GLU A 616 -19.50 -30.04 12.91
CA GLU A 616 -20.34 -28.83 12.92
C GLU A 616 -20.15 -28.02 11.64
N GLN A 617 -18.89 -27.82 11.23
CA GLN A 617 -18.58 -27.09 10.01
C GLN A 617 -18.98 -27.88 8.76
N PHE A 618 -18.84 -29.22 8.77
CA PHE A 618 -19.30 -30.09 7.68
C PHE A 618 -20.81 -29.98 7.46
N GLU A 619 -21.62 -30.08 8.52
CA GLU A 619 -23.08 -29.94 8.44
C GLU A 619 -23.47 -28.59 7.80
N LYS A 620 -22.88 -27.51 8.30
CA LYS A 620 -23.15 -26.16 7.80
C LYS A 620 -22.75 -26.00 6.33
N ASN A 621 -21.55 -26.44 5.97
CA ASN A 621 -21.01 -26.30 4.61
C ASN A 621 -21.76 -27.18 3.61
N PHE A 622 -22.03 -28.44 3.94
CA PHE A 622 -22.76 -29.35 3.06
C PHE A 622 -24.21 -28.90 2.84
N LYS A 623 -24.86 -28.32 3.87
CA LYS A 623 -26.17 -27.70 3.74
C LYS A 623 -26.16 -26.48 2.81
N ASN A 624 -25.12 -25.65 2.88
CA ASN A 624 -24.94 -24.52 1.96
C ASN A 624 -24.67 -24.99 0.53
N LEU A 625 -23.78 -25.99 0.37
CA LEU A 625 -23.47 -26.61 -0.92
C LEU A 625 -24.72 -27.18 -1.58
N THR A 626 -25.57 -27.86 -0.80
CA THR A 626 -26.83 -28.40 -1.28
C THR A 626 -27.72 -27.29 -1.86
N LYS A 627 -27.89 -26.18 -1.13
CA LYS A 627 -28.74 -25.05 -1.57
C LYS A 627 -28.27 -24.36 -2.84
N ILE A 628 -26.95 -24.21 -3.02
CA ILE A 628 -26.37 -23.48 -4.16
C ILE A 628 -26.18 -24.36 -5.40
N MET A 629 -26.10 -25.69 -5.25
CA MET A 629 -25.81 -26.65 -6.32
C MET A 629 -26.75 -26.50 -7.53
N LEU A 630 -28.07 -26.46 -7.32
CA LEU A 630 -29.04 -26.33 -8.43
C LEU A 630 -28.95 -24.96 -9.10
N LEU A 631 -28.73 -23.90 -8.32
CA LEU A 631 -28.56 -22.55 -8.86
C LEU A 631 -27.33 -22.47 -9.78
N TYR A 632 -26.22 -23.05 -9.36
CA TYR A 632 -25.00 -23.06 -10.16
C TYR A 632 -25.13 -23.97 -11.39
N GLN A 633 -25.81 -25.13 -11.27
CA GLN A 633 -26.14 -25.97 -12.40
C GLN A 633 -26.95 -25.22 -13.47
N GLU A 634 -27.98 -24.47 -13.05
CA GLU A 634 -28.79 -23.66 -13.97
C GLU A 634 -28.02 -22.47 -14.56
N TYR A 635 -27.08 -21.91 -13.81
CA TYR A 635 -26.18 -20.86 -14.28
C TYR A 635 -25.32 -21.36 -15.44
N ILE A 636 -24.65 -22.50 -15.25
CA ILE A 636 -23.85 -23.17 -16.29
C ILE A 636 -24.73 -23.53 -17.50
N ARG A 637 -25.91 -24.10 -17.28
CA ARG A 637 -26.84 -24.48 -18.36
C ARG A 637 -27.23 -23.27 -19.20
N SER A 638 -27.52 -22.14 -18.56
CA SER A 638 -27.89 -20.88 -19.22
C SER A 638 -26.76 -20.31 -20.08
N ASP A 639 -25.50 -20.46 -19.64
CA ASP A 639 -24.31 -20.06 -20.42
C ASP A 639 -24.12 -20.86 -21.69
N PHE A 640 -24.24 -22.19 -21.60
CA PHE A 640 -24.16 -23.04 -22.78
C PHE A 640 -25.32 -22.79 -23.75
N ILE A 641 -26.52 -22.45 -23.25
CA ILE A 641 -27.67 -22.12 -24.11
C ILE A 641 -27.47 -20.80 -24.87
N LYS A 642 -26.79 -19.82 -24.29
CA LYS A 642 -26.45 -18.57 -24.97
C LYS A 642 -25.36 -18.77 -26.03
N ASN A 643 -24.45 -19.73 -25.80
CA ASN A 643 -23.27 -19.99 -26.61
C ASN A 643 -23.30 -21.36 -27.32
N LYS A 644 -24.47 -21.79 -27.80
CA LYS A 644 -24.70 -23.14 -28.34
C LYS A 644 -23.75 -23.54 -29.49
N ASP A 645 -23.36 -22.57 -30.31
CA ASP A 645 -22.51 -22.84 -31.49
C ASP A 645 -21.03 -23.05 -31.14
N LEU A 646 -20.62 -22.72 -29.90
CA LEU A 646 -19.22 -22.80 -29.46
C LEU A 646 -18.86 -24.15 -28.83
N TYR A 647 -19.85 -24.91 -28.35
CA TYR A 647 -19.60 -26.09 -27.53
C TYR A 647 -20.37 -27.31 -28.02
N ARG A 648 -19.71 -28.47 -27.97
CA ARG A 648 -20.35 -29.76 -28.20
C ARG A 648 -21.39 -30.04 -27.12
N VAL A 649 -22.53 -30.61 -27.52
CA VAL A 649 -23.66 -30.92 -26.61
C VAL A 649 -23.21 -31.83 -25.48
N GLU A 650 -22.34 -32.79 -25.77
CA GLU A 650 -21.78 -33.73 -24.81
C GLU A 650 -20.98 -33.02 -23.71
N TYR A 651 -20.16 -32.04 -24.11
CA TYR A 651 -19.37 -31.24 -23.17
C TYR A 651 -20.26 -30.34 -22.32
N ALA A 652 -21.22 -29.66 -22.94
CA ALA A 652 -22.21 -28.83 -22.24
C ALA A 652 -22.97 -29.68 -21.20
N TYR A 653 -23.40 -30.88 -21.58
CA TYR A 653 -24.08 -31.82 -20.70
C TYR A 653 -23.23 -32.24 -19.51
N TYR A 654 -21.98 -32.64 -19.76
CA TYR A 654 -21.03 -32.97 -18.70
C TYR A 654 -20.82 -31.81 -17.72
N MET A 655 -20.70 -30.57 -18.24
CA MET A 655 -20.43 -29.40 -17.41
C MET A 655 -21.62 -28.99 -16.55
N PHE A 656 -22.84 -28.87 -17.11
CA PHE A 656 -23.99 -28.47 -16.29
C PHE A 656 -24.38 -29.55 -15.27
N THR A 657 -24.13 -30.83 -15.55
CA THR A 657 -24.38 -31.91 -14.58
C THR A 657 -23.26 -32.08 -13.54
N SER A 658 -22.12 -31.41 -13.70
CA SER A 658 -20.98 -31.56 -12.80
C SER A 658 -21.26 -31.13 -11.35
N PRO A 659 -21.95 -30.01 -11.07
CA PRO A 659 -22.32 -29.63 -9.71
C PRO A 659 -23.14 -30.70 -8.96
N ILE A 660 -24.02 -31.40 -9.68
CA ILE A 660 -24.85 -32.49 -9.10
C ILE A 660 -23.96 -33.66 -8.66
N VAL A 661 -23.04 -34.09 -9.53
CA VAL A 661 -22.13 -35.22 -9.23
C VAL A 661 -21.16 -34.86 -8.12
N GLU A 662 -20.63 -33.64 -8.11
CA GLU A 662 -19.68 -33.18 -7.10
C GLU A 662 -20.31 -33.06 -5.72
N TRP A 663 -21.51 -32.50 -5.64
CA TRP A 663 -22.30 -32.49 -4.41
C TRP A 663 -22.54 -33.90 -3.88
N ALA A 664 -22.95 -34.84 -4.73
CA ALA A 664 -23.14 -36.24 -4.37
C ALA A 664 -21.82 -36.90 -3.94
N GLN A 665 -20.72 -36.60 -4.62
CA GLN A 665 -19.39 -37.12 -4.29
C GLN A 665 -18.95 -36.68 -2.90
N ILE A 666 -19.08 -35.40 -2.57
CA ILE A 666 -18.74 -34.85 -1.26
C ILE A 666 -19.65 -35.45 -0.17
N GLY A 667 -20.95 -35.61 -0.44
CA GLY A 667 -21.87 -36.31 0.46
C GLY A 667 -21.46 -37.77 0.69
N GLY A 668 -21.07 -38.48 -0.37
CA GLY A 668 -20.56 -39.84 -0.30
C GLY A 668 -19.26 -39.96 0.50
N LEU A 669 -18.33 -39.01 0.32
CA LEU A 669 -17.10 -38.90 1.12
C LEU A 669 -17.42 -38.71 2.61
N GLY A 670 -18.40 -37.87 2.95
CA GLY A 670 -18.86 -37.69 4.33
C GLY A 670 -19.44 -38.97 4.94
N ILE A 671 -20.26 -39.71 4.19
CA ILE A 671 -20.81 -41.01 4.62
C ILE A 671 -19.67 -42.01 4.87
N LEU A 672 -18.75 -42.15 3.91
CA LEU A 672 -17.61 -43.07 4.02
C LEU A 672 -16.73 -42.70 5.22
N TRP A 673 -16.47 -41.42 5.46
CA TRP A 673 -15.76 -40.96 6.65
C TRP A 673 -16.44 -41.44 7.93
N GLY A 674 -17.75 -41.21 8.07
CA GLY A 674 -18.54 -41.71 9.19
C GLY A 674 -18.42 -43.21 9.41
N GLU A 675 -18.45 -44.01 8.34
CA GLU A 675 -18.29 -45.47 8.42
C GLU A 675 -16.90 -45.89 8.92
N PHE A 676 -15.82 -45.26 8.43
CA PHE A 676 -14.46 -45.57 8.87
C PHE A 676 -14.21 -45.22 10.35
N PHE A 677 -14.87 -44.17 10.85
CA PHE A 677 -14.77 -43.73 12.25
C PHE A 677 -15.91 -44.22 13.15
N LYS A 678 -16.82 -45.06 12.63
CA LYS A 678 -18.00 -45.60 13.34
C LYS A 678 -18.91 -44.52 13.93
N ASP A 679 -19.07 -43.42 13.21
CA ASP A 679 -19.85 -42.25 13.59
C ASP A 679 -21.02 -42.06 12.60
N PRO A 680 -22.23 -42.57 12.92
CA PRO A 680 -23.38 -42.55 12.02
C PRO A 680 -23.94 -41.14 11.79
N GLU A 681 -23.58 -40.17 12.63
CA GLU A 681 -24.08 -38.81 12.56
C GLU A 681 -23.67 -38.13 11.24
N TRP A 682 -22.50 -38.47 10.68
CA TRP A 682 -22.08 -38.00 9.35
C TRP A 682 -23.06 -38.41 8.25
N SER A 683 -23.57 -39.65 8.28
CA SER A 683 -24.57 -40.11 7.31
C SER A 683 -25.90 -39.38 7.51
N ASN A 684 -26.30 -39.11 8.75
CA ASN A 684 -27.52 -38.38 9.05
C ASN A 684 -27.45 -36.93 8.54
N ILE A 685 -26.34 -36.23 8.78
CA ILE A 685 -26.08 -34.88 8.25
C ILE A 685 -26.29 -34.83 6.74
N VAL A 686 -25.70 -35.79 6.01
CA VAL A 686 -25.82 -35.85 4.55
C VAL A 686 -27.27 -36.07 4.14
N LYS A 687 -27.99 -37.02 4.77
CA LYS A 687 -29.41 -37.29 4.47
C LYS A 687 -30.29 -36.07 4.73
N GLU A 688 -30.19 -35.47 5.91
CA GLU A 688 -30.99 -34.31 6.32
C GLU A 688 -30.74 -33.10 5.42
N ALA A 689 -29.48 -32.83 5.06
CA ALA A 689 -29.16 -31.75 4.14
C ALA A 689 -29.73 -32.01 2.75
N SER A 690 -29.63 -33.24 2.23
CA SER A 690 -30.14 -33.59 0.90
C SER A 690 -31.66 -33.59 0.81
N GLU A 691 -32.37 -33.90 1.89
CA GLU A 691 -33.83 -33.82 1.96
C GLU A 691 -34.38 -32.43 1.61
N ILE A 692 -33.59 -31.36 1.82
CA ILE A 692 -33.94 -29.97 1.47
C ILE A 692 -34.36 -29.85 0.00
N ILE A 693 -33.75 -30.63 -0.89
CA ILE A 693 -34.02 -30.61 -2.34
C ILE A 693 -34.77 -31.86 -2.79
N LEU A 694 -34.46 -33.02 -2.22
CA LEU A 694 -34.99 -34.30 -2.68
C LEU A 694 -36.45 -34.56 -2.26
N SER A 695 -36.97 -33.81 -1.28
CA SER A 695 -38.32 -34.00 -0.73
C SER A 695 -39.14 -32.71 -0.73
N SER A 696 -39.29 -32.08 -1.90
CA SER A 696 -40.15 -30.91 -2.05
C SER A 696 -41.62 -31.28 -1.82
N LYS A 697 -42.32 -30.51 -0.99
CA LYS A 697 -43.77 -30.62 -0.81
C LYS A 697 -44.47 -29.79 -1.88
N GLU A 698 -45.05 -30.45 -2.88
CA GLU A 698 -46.05 -29.84 -3.75
C GLU A 698 -47.44 -30.32 -3.30
N ASN A 699 -48.37 -29.39 -3.06
CA ASN A 699 -49.77 -29.69 -2.72
C ASN A 699 -50.00 -30.65 -1.54
N GLY A 700 -49.08 -30.71 -0.57
CA GLY A 700 -49.23 -31.53 0.64
C GLY A 700 -48.72 -32.97 0.55
N GLU A 701 -48.29 -33.42 -0.64
CA GLU A 701 -47.62 -34.73 -0.84
C GLU A 701 -46.11 -34.56 -1.05
N ARG A 702 -45.31 -35.56 -0.63
CA ARG A 702 -43.87 -35.60 -0.92
C ARG A 702 -43.67 -35.99 -2.39
N SER A 703 -43.23 -35.05 -3.23
CA SER A 703 -42.78 -35.39 -4.59
C SER A 703 -41.33 -35.89 -4.56
N THR A 704 -41.07 -36.99 -5.27
CA THR A 704 -39.73 -37.56 -5.50
C THR A 704 -39.24 -37.30 -6.93
N ASP A 705 -39.89 -36.39 -7.66
CA ASP A 705 -39.62 -36.17 -9.09
C ASP A 705 -38.24 -35.56 -9.31
N VAL A 706 -37.82 -34.64 -8.44
CA VAL A 706 -36.47 -34.06 -8.46
C VAL A 706 -35.41 -35.15 -8.30
N ALA A 707 -35.61 -36.08 -7.36
CA ALA A 707 -34.69 -37.20 -7.15
C ALA A 707 -34.57 -38.09 -8.39
N ALA A 708 -35.69 -38.39 -9.06
CA ALA A 708 -35.69 -39.15 -10.31
C ALA A 708 -34.97 -38.40 -11.45
N GLN A 709 -35.18 -37.09 -11.56
CA GLN A 709 -34.55 -36.25 -12.59
C GLN A 709 -33.03 -36.14 -12.40
N LEU A 710 -32.56 -35.99 -11.15
CA LEU A 710 -31.13 -35.96 -10.84
C LEU A 710 -30.45 -37.30 -11.20
N ILE A 711 -31.10 -38.44 -10.92
CA ILE A 711 -30.59 -39.75 -11.33
C ILE A 711 -30.53 -39.86 -12.85
N GLU A 712 -31.54 -39.36 -13.56
CA GLU A 712 -31.52 -39.37 -15.03
C GLU A 712 -30.32 -38.59 -15.57
N TYR A 713 -30.07 -37.37 -15.04
CA TYR A 713 -28.92 -36.57 -15.41
C TYR A 713 -27.60 -37.29 -15.20
N VAL A 714 -27.40 -37.89 -14.03
CA VAL A 714 -26.15 -38.60 -13.71
C VAL A 714 -25.99 -39.87 -14.53
N SER A 715 -27.06 -40.63 -14.74
CA SER A 715 -27.03 -41.90 -15.50
C SER A 715 -26.74 -41.70 -16.99
N GLN A 716 -27.14 -40.55 -17.53
CA GLN A 716 -26.84 -40.18 -18.92
C GLN A 716 -25.45 -39.55 -19.07
N ARG A 717 -24.92 -38.91 -18.01
CA ARG A 717 -23.61 -38.22 -18.02
C ARG A 717 -22.47 -39.11 -18.51
N ASP A 718 -22.42 -40.35 -18.05
CA ASP A 718 -21.37 -41.32 -18.41
C ASP A 718 -21.43 -41.79 -19.87
N LYS A 719 -22.57 -41.60 -20.55
CA LYS A 719 -22.73 -41.96 -21.96
C LYS A 719 -22.12 -40.94 -22.92
N PHE A 720 -21.93 -39.70 -22.46
CA PHE A 720 -21.56 -38.57 -23.31
C PHE A 720 -20.07 -38.22 -23.31
N MET A 721 -19.28 -38.67 -22.31
CA MET A 721 -17.86 -38.33 -22.21
C MET A 721 -16.98 -39.58 -22.17
N PHE A 722 -16.13 -39.74 -23.18
CA PHE A 722 -15.01 -40.69 -23.20
C PHE A 722 -13.70 -39.94 -22.95
N GLY A 723 -13.07 -40.17 -21.78
CA GLY A 723 -11.78 -39.57 -21.41
C GLY A 723 -11.82 -38.77 -20.11
N ILE A 724 -10.70 -38.08 -19.81
CA ILE A 724 -10.56 -37.22 -18.62
C ILE A 724 -11.31 -35.90 -18.88
N GLY A 725 -12.39 -35.67 -18.13
CA GLY A 725 -13.16 -34.44 -18.17
C GLY A 725 -12.52 -33.30 -17.39
N ALA A 726 -12.95 -32.06 -17.69
CA ALA A 726 -12.36 -30.83 -17.14
C ALA A 726 -12.43 -30.74 -15.60
N ARG A 727 -13.33 -31.50 -14.96
CA ARG A 727 -13.53 -31.51 -13.50
C ARG A 727 -12.90 -32.72 -12.82
N ASP A 728 -12.35 -33.69 -13.57
CA ASP A 728 -11.92 -34.97 -13.00
C ASP A 728 -10.68 -34.84 -12.12
N ILE A 729 -9.77 -33.91 -12.42
CA ILE A 729 -8.59 -33.62 -11.59
C ILE A 729 -9.01 -33.16 -10.20
N LEU A 730 -9.98 -32.23 -10.14
CA LEU A 730 -10.52 -31.69 -8.89
C LEU A 730 -11.18 -32.81 -8.06
N LYS A 731 -12.07 -33.58 -8.69
CA LYS A 731 -12.76 -34.71 -8.06
C LYS A 731 -11.79 -35.75 -7.50
N THR A 732 -10.75 -36.08 -8.28
CA THR A 732 -9.72 -37.03 -7.87
C THR A 732 -8.93 -36.49 -6.69
N SER A 733 -8.63 -35.19 -6.67
CA SER A 733 -7.92 -34.56 -5.56
C SER A 733 -8.69 -34.63 -4.24
N TRP A 734 -10.02 -34.43 -4.25
CA TRP A 734 -10.85 -34.58 -3.06
C TRP A 734 -10.86 -36.00 -2.52
N ASN A 735 -11.02 -36.99 -3.41
CA ASN A 735 -10.95 -38.41 -3.03
C ASN A 735 -9.61 -38.71 -2.37
N GLN A 736 -8.50 -38.38 -3.03
CA GLN A 736 -7.16 -38.63 -2.51
C GLN A 736 -6.91 -37.91 -1.17
N PHE A 737 -7.45 -36.70 -1.00
CA PHE A 737 -7.27 -35.94 0.24
C PHE A 737 -7.96 -36.62 1.43
N VAL A 738 -9.21 -37.05 1.25
CA VAL A 738 -9.97 -37.81 2.25
C VAL A 738 -9.36 -39.20 2.48
N GLU A 739 -8.98 -39.92 1.41
CA GLU A 739 -8.34 -41.24 1.51
C GLU A 739 -7.06 -41.18 2.35
N ASN A 740 -6.19 -40.22 2.06
CA ASN A 740 -4.94 -40.04 2.79
C ASN A 740 -5.18 -39.67 4.26
N ALA A 741 -6.22 -38.87 4.55
CA ALA A 741 -6.61 -38.56 5.92
C ALA A 741 -7.13 -39.80 6.66
N ILE A 742 -7.97 -40.62 6.03
CA ILE A 742 -8.44 -41.90 6.60
C ILE A 742 -7.26 -42.81 6.88
N ARG A 743 -6.33 -43.00 5.93
CA ARG A 743 -5.14 -43.85 6.09
C ARG A 743 -4.26 -43.42 7.27
N LYS A 744 -4.19 -42.11 7.55
CA LYS A 744 -3.39 -41.56 8.65
C LYS A 744 -4.09 -41.67 10.01
N SER A 745 -5.41 -41.53 10.03
CA SER A 745 -6.16 -41.26 11.26
C SER A 745 -7.04 -42.43 11.73
N ALA A 746 -7.57 -43.24 10.80
CA ALA A 746 -8.46 -44.35 11.13
C ALA A 746 -7.68 -45.59 11.59
N LYS A 747 -8.25 -46.34 12.53
CA LYS A 747 -7.73 -47.65 12.94
C LYS A 747 -8.30 -48.73 12.03
N ILE A 748 -7.50 -49.18 11.06
CA ILE A 748 -7.90 -50.18 10.07
C ILE A 748 -7.18 -51.51 10.36
N GLU A 749 -7.95 -52.59 10.52
CA GLU A 749 -7.43 -53.96 10.63
C GLU A 749 -7.69 -54.71 9.32
N ASN A 750 -6.79 -55.62 8.92
CA ASN A 750 -6.92 -56.41 7.69
C ASN A 750 -7.12 -57.90 7.98
N LYS A 751 -7.78 -58.58 7.04
CA LYS A 751 -7.86 -60.04 6.95
C LYS A 751 -7.41 -60.49 5.55
N TYR A 752 -6.72 -61.62 5.48
CA TYR A 752 -6.33 -62.22 4.20
C TYR A 752 -7.46 -63.13 3.69
N VAL A 753 -7.98 -62.85 2.50
CA VAL A 753 -8.99 -63.68 1.84
C VAL A 753 -8.52 -64.04 0.44
N LYS A 754 -8.27 -65.33 0.19
CA LYS A 754 -7.95 -65.93 -1.13
C LYS A 754 -7.14 -64.99 -2.05
N TYR A 755 -5.93 -64.62 -1.61
CA TYR A 755 -4.95 -63.77 -2.33
C TYR A 755 -5.21 -62.26 -2.34
N ARG A 756 -6.09 -61.72 -1.48
CA ARG A 756 -6.32 -60.28 -1.31
C ARG A 756 -6.37 -59.90 0.18
N GLU A 757 -5.82 -58.74 0.52
CA GLU A 757 -6.07 -58.11 1.83
C GLU A 757 -7.39 -57.35 1.78
N GLU A 758 -8.33 -57.76 2.63
CA GLU A 758 -9.60 -57.07 2.83
C GLU A 758 -9.63 -56.39 4.19
N ILE A 759 -10.29 -55.24 4.30
CA ILE A 759 -10.54 -54.59 5.59
C ILE A 759 -11.43 -55.49 6.45
N LYS A 760 -10.99 -55.73 7.68
CA LYS A 760 -11.79 -56.32 8.75
C LYS A 760 -12.63 -55.22 9.39
N THR A 761 -13.88 -55.12 8.95
CA THR A 761 -14.87 -54.15 9.45
C THR A 761 -16.23 -54.82 9.63
N ASP A 762 -17.10 -54.23 10.45
CA ASP A 762 -18.50 -54.63 10.58
C ASP A 762 -19.40 -53.86 9.60
N SER A 763 -18.90 -52.77 9.00
CA SER A 763 -19.64 -51.97 8.02
C SER A 763 -19.93 -52.78 6.76
N LYS A 764 -21.22 -52.99 6.46
CA LYS A 764 -21.67 -53.57 5.19
C LYS A 764 -21.26 -52.69 4.00
N LEU A 765 -21.29 -51.36 4.18
CA LEU A 765 -20.95 -50.41 3.12
C LEU A 765 -19.49 -50.51 2.73
N ILE A 766 -18.56 -50.50 3.68
CA ILE A 766 -17.12 -50.62 3.39
C ILE A 766 -16.80 -51.97 2.71
N LYS A 767 -17.41 -53.08 3.17
CA LYS A 767 -17.26 -54.40 2.54
C LYS A 767 -17.70 -54.44 1.08
N ALA A 768 -18.80 -53.76 0.76
CA ALA A 768 -19.34 -53.74 -0.59
C ALA A 768 -18.60 -52.74 -1.50
N PHE A 769 -18.33 -51.52 -1.02
CA PHE A 769 -17.82 -50.41 -1.82
C PHE A 769 -16.28 -50.39 -1.93
N CYS A 770 -15.54 -50.65 -0.86
CA CYS A 770 -14.08 -50.52 -0.86
C CYS A 770 -13.37 -51.56 0.04
N PRO A 771 -13.55 -52.88 -0.20
CA PRO A 771 -12.99 -53.92 0.64
C PRO A 771 -11.45 -53.91 0.70
N ASN A 772 -10.76 -53.44 -0.36
CA ASN A 772 -9.29 -53.38 -0.47
C ASN A 772 -8.73 -51.94 -0.38
N PHE A 773 -9.33 -51.09 0.47
CA PHE A 773 -9.02 -49.65 0.55
C PHE A 773 -7.53 -49.31 0.75
N LEU A 774 -6.79 -50.11 1.53
CA LEU A 774 -5.38 -49.80 1.81
C LEU A 774 -4.49 -49.93 0.57
N ASP A 775 -4.80 -50.86 -0.33
CA ASP A 775 -4.04 -51.05 -1.55
C ASP A 775 -4.54 -50.13 -2.67
N MET A 776 -5.86 -50.02 -2.82
CA MET A 776 -6.48 -49.44 -4.02
C MET A 776 -7.24 -48.12 -3.78
N GLY A 777 -7.38 -47.67 -2.53
CA GLY A 777 -8.24 -46.53 -2.19
C GLY A 777 -9.73 -46.84 -2.39
N PHE A 778 -10.54 -45.83 -2.72
CA PHE A 778 -11.94 -46.05 -3.08
C PHE A 778 -12.04 -46.84 -4.39
N SER A 779 -12.84 -47.91 -4.41
CA SER A 779 -12.91 -48.80 -5.58
C SER A 779 -13.76 -48.24 -6.74
N SER A 780 -14.55 -47.21 -6.48
CA SER A 780 -15.37 -46.49 -7.46
C SER A 780 -15.53 -45.03 -7.02
N ASP A 781 -16.30 -44.24 -7.77
CA ASP A 781 -16.62 -42.85 -7.44
C ASP A 781 -17.49 -42.76 -6.17
N PRO A 782 -17.06 -42.03 -5.12
CA PRO A 782 -17.85 -41.87 -3.89
C PRO A 782 -19.25 -41.30 -4.09
N SER A 783 -19.54 -40.62 -5.20
CA SER A 783 -20.91 -40.18 -5.51
C SER A 783 -21.90 -41.34 -5.62
N GLU A 784 -21.46 -42.54 -6.01
CA GLU A 784 -22.31 -43.74 -6.04
C GLU A 784 -22.84 -44.10 -4.65
N VAL A 785 -22.02 -43.92 -3.61
CA VAL A 785 -22.43 -44.16 -2.22
C VAL A 785 -23.57 -43.24 -1.85
N PHE A 786 -23.48 -41.97 -2.22
CA PHE A 786 -24.56 -41.00 -1.98
C PHE A 786 -25.86 -41.42 -2.68
N TRP A 787 -25.80 -41.75 -3.98
CA TRP A 787 -27.00 -42.14 -4.73
C TRP A 787 -27.66 -43.39 -4.14
N VAL A 788 -26.87 -44.39 -3.77
CA VAL A 788 -27.37 -45.65 -3.19
C VAL A 788 -27.94 -45.47 -1.78
N ILE A 789 -27.29 -44.67 -0.93
CA ILE A 789 -27.66 -44.54 0.49
C ILE A 789 -28.74 -43.47 0.72
N CYS A 790 -28.70 -42.36 -0.02
CA CYS A 790 -29.57 -41.21 0.21
C CYS A 790 -30.75 -41.13 -0.76
N VAL A 791 -30.60 -41.60 -2.01
CA VAL A 791 -31.60 -41.35 -3.07
C VAL A 791 -32.38 -42.60 -3.45
N ASN A 792 -31.72 -43.76 -3.60
CA ASN A 792 -32.39 -45.04 -3.91
C ASN A 792 -33.53 -45.42 -2.93
N PRO A 793 -33.44 -45.16 -1.61
CA PRO A 793 -34.54 -45.44 -0.69
C PRO A 793 -35.81 -44.63 -0.96
N LEU A 794 -35.70 -43.49 -1.66
CA LEU A 794 -36.82 -42.62 -2.00
C LEU A 794 -37.58 -43.06 -3.26
N LEU A 795 -37.00 -43.98 -4.05
CA LEU A 795 -37.48 -44.30 -5.39
C LEU A 795 -37.89 -45.78 -5.53
N SER A 796 -38.83 -46.02 -6.44
CA SER A 796 -39.22 -47.37 -6.84
C SER A 796 -38.08 -48.08 -7.56
N GLU A 797 -38.02 -49.41 -7.46
CA GLU A 797 -36.88 -50.21 -7.96
C GLU A 797 -36.48 -49.91 -9.41
N LYS A 798 -37.44 -49.62 -10.29
CA LYS A 798 -37.19 -49.30 -11.71
C LYS A 798 -36.50 -47.95 -11.94
N LYS A 799 -36.56 -47.04 -10.96
CA LYS A 799 -35.99 -45.68 -11.02
C LYS A 799 -34.73 -45.53 -10.16
N ARG A 800 -34.26 -46.60 -9.54
CA ARG A 800 -33.05 -46.57 -8.70
C ARG A 800 -31.80 -46.39 -9.54
N PHE A 801 -30.82 -45.70 -8.97
CA PHE A 801 -29.48 -45.60 -9.51
C PHE A 801 -28.78 -46.96 -9.39
N HIS A 802 -28.15 -47.38 -10.49
CA HIS A 802 -27.32 -48.58 -10.56
C HIS A 802 -25.85 -48.19 -10.67
N THR A 803 -25.01 -48.77 -9.81
CA THR A 803 -23.58 -48.41 -9.77
C THR A 803 -22.83 -49.05 -10.93
N ARG A 804 -21.69 -48.46 -11.31
CA ARG A 804 -20.91 -48.91 -12.48
C ARG A 804 -20.44 -50.36 -12.37
N VAL A 805 -20.13 -50.81 -11.16
CA VAL A 805 -19.67 -52.19 -10.88
C VAL A 805 -20.71 -53.04 -10.13
N SER A 806 -21.96 -52.56 -10.02
CA SER A 806 -23.06 -53.26 -9.35
C SER A 806 -22.78 -53.64 -7.88
N TRP A 807 -21.96 -52.86 -7.16
CA TRP A 807 -21.59 -53.16 -5.77
C TRP A 807 -22.78 -53.02 -4.80
N GLU A 808 -23.82 -52.29 -5.18
CA GLU A 808 -25.04 -52.12 -4.39
C GLU A 808 -25.81 -53.43 -4.16
N LYS A 809 -25.61 -54.43 -5.03
CA LYS A 809 -26.20 -55.76 -4.86
C LYS A 809 -25.62 -56.48 -3.65
N ASN A 810 -24.30 -56.43 -3.50
CA ASN A 810 -23.57 -57.02 -2.37
C ASN A 810 -23.86 -56.29 -1.03
N PHE A 811 -24.32 -55.03 -1.09
CA PHE A 811 -24.73 -54.28 0.09
C PHE A 811 -26.11 -54.69 0.61
N ASN A 812 -27.01 -55.06 -0.30
CA ASN A 812 -28.38 -55.48 0.02
C ASN A 812 -28.48 -56.96 0.44
N GLU A 813 -27.42 -57.74 0.23
CA GLU A 813 -27.21 -59.08 0.81
C GLU A 813 -26.72 -59.02 2.27
#